data_AF-A0A540L6L9-F1
#
_entry.id   AF-A0A540L6L9-F1
#
_cell.length_a   1.000
_cell.length_b   1.000
_cell.length_c   1.000
_cell.angle_alpha   90.00
_cell.angle_beta   90.00
_cell.angle_gamma   90.00
#
_symmetry.space_group_name_H-M   'P 1'
#
loop_
_entity.id
_entity.type
_entity.pdbx_description
1 polymer ?
#
loop_
_entity_poly.entity_id
_entity_poly.type
_entity_poly.pdbx_seq_one_letter_code
_entity_poly.pdbx_strand_id
1 'polypeptide(L)'
;MPLVNNYGYVNIQRRGLIVPANESKWADLTDSNLWIEEGYVELGEDYIKPGLYAGKFTKKKQLLEFLKDHAAASDVPSISAPNACIPTVSSTLTKQNAFLLLDWIRHLKYERVHIPEKFLKSIASGHWLKVYLNGYSGSSRPPSQSFILTSSCGNILQSGSNFVDIPLVDMSYYGEKINDYKGELKVLGVMFEYAEACKFIGNRLMSLASSTILTKDSVLSILNFIKFLRDSYLSPEEFISSIKKGLWLKTSHGYRSPVGSVLFNQGWRIASKISDIPFIDQELYGEEILHFIEELELLGVVVSFRTNYQLMIDHLKPPSCLASLTSDAILLLLIIMQISNSSDKIVETLSRTRCLKANNVYKFPHECLLFHMEWGCLLQVFSGLPLIDHNFYGDNIFSYRNELKKIGVVVDYEEAAKVFARYFKQYASSTSITKENVASFLLCCRKLKGTPFKFPEDLKSCIREEKWLRTRRGDYRSPRECILFSPDWEYISPISRLPFIDDSENYYGKNIHEYKKELKSMGVAVEFKDGVKFVPPNICLLQNPSSISPENALALLECMHILLEVKDYSFSDAFIKRVSQPWLKTYAGYRRPSECLLFDSKFDLFLKKTDGPFIDEEFYGSKITTYRKELSEIGVIVEVEQGCPLIASHLHFHDERSTFVRVYEYLNEFKWKPDCEADRRIWIPNGNQNGAWASPDQCVINDKDRLFGLQLTVLETYFEHNLLAFFSYAFGVKSRPSIEDYCKLWKVWESSKIRLSHVHCCKFWGYIAKSWNSKTEKFLTEALVKLPVNSSSDEILLLNKSDVFLADDLLLKDLFEQSSPHPLFVWYPQPSLPALPRTTLLDIYKKIGVRTISESVQKEELPLEFGIEQQRVIPRDGLIGKPLLKLILGFLADPAFKMEAERRHEAVQGLLSLTVVETTEPINVSYNLPLSSGEVLNVKASRMIRWDKEMCAFFTQKMDRSGGQKSVIEFATYFSEVISSGVLWENTDHIPALSEMIKLAFVMDFDEEAVEFYMKSKNLRIFVEDEEFLNSAF
;
A
#
# COMPACT_ATOMS: atom_id res chain seq x y z
N MET A 1 20.75 -130.35 16.94
CA MET A 1 20.27 -131.42 17.84
C MET A 1 18.88 -131.04 18.35
N PRO A 2 17.82 -131.78 17.99
CA PRO A 2 16.48 -131.54 18.55
C PRO A 2 16.50 -131.74 20.07
N LEU A 3 15.94 -130.80 20.84
CA LEU A 3 15.84 -130.91 22.30
C LEU A 3 14.45 -130.53 22.77
N VAL A 4 14.00 -131.13 23.87
CA VAL A 4 12.73 -130.86 24.53
C VAL A 4 12.90 -129.63 25.41
N ASN A 5 12.00 -128.66 25.33
CA ASN A 5 12.00 -127.52 26.24
C ASN A 5 11.27 -127.85 27.55
N ASN A 6 11.30 -126.93 28.51
CA ASN A 6 10.57 -127.06 29.79
C ASN A 6 9.05 -127.24 29.65
N TYR A 7 8.45 -126.93 28.50
CA TYR A 7 7.02 -127.15 28.21
C TYR A 7 6.75 -128.50 27.51
N GLY A 8 7.75 -129.33 27.30
CA GLY A 8 7.59 -130.64 26.65
C GLY A 8 7.60 -130.61 25.12
N TYR A 9 7.88 -129.46 24.49
CA TYR A 9 7.95 -129.33 23.03
C TYR A 9 9.35 -129.58 22.48
N VAL A 10 9.42 -130.28 21.35
CA VAL A 10 10.69 -130.53 20.63
C VAL A 10 11.07 -129.30 19.80
N ASN A 11 12.20 -128.69 20.13
CA ASN A 11 12.78 -127.54 19.44
C ASN A 11 13.93 -127.99 18.53
N ILE A 12 13.79 -127.71 17.24
CA ILE A 12 14.73 -128.13 16.18
C ILE A 12 15.67 -126.97 15.78
N GLN A 13 15.23 -125.72 15.96
CA GLN A 13 16.02 -124.50 15.76
C GLN A 13 16.15 -123.75 17.09
N ARG A 14 17.35 -123.22 17.36
CA ARG A 14 17.65 -122.42 18.57
C ARG A 14 18.88 -121.55 18.36
N ARG A 15 18.92 -120.41 19.04
CA ARG A 15 20.09 -119.53 19.09
C ARG A 15 21.07 -119.92 20.20
N GLY A 16 20.53 -120.41 21.32
CA GLY A 16 21.31 -120.88 22.47
C GLY A 16 20.49 -121.75 23.40
N LEU A 17 21.15 -122.33 24.40
CA LEU A 17 20.51 -123.17 25.41
C LEU A 17 20.68 -122.59 26.81
N ILE A 18 19.59 -122.61 27.56
CA ILE A 18 19.57 -122.20 28.96
C ILE A 18 19.35 -123.44 29.80
N VAL A 19 20.13 -123.56 30.86
CA VAL A 19 19.93 -124.62 31.85
C VAL A 19 18.52 -124.54 32.46
N PRO A 20 17.91 -125.65 32.90
CA PRO A 20 16.59 -125.63 33.51
C PRO A 20 16.54 -124.70 34.73
N ALA A 21 15.42 -124.02 34.97
CA ALA A 21 15.29 -123.06 36.09
C ALA A 21 15.67 -123.66 37.45
N ASN A 22 15.32 -124.92 37.69
CA ASN A 22 15.66 -125.63 38.94
C ASN A 22 17.17 -125.78 39.11
N GLU A 23 17.69 -125.26 40.22
CA GLU A 23 19.12 -125.22 40.56
C GLU A 23 19.97 -124.29 39.65
N SER A 24 19.35 -123.35 38.90
CA SER A 24 20.05 -122.36 38.08
C SER A 24 20.18 -120.99 38.75
N LYS A 25 21.25 -120.26 38.44
CA LYS A 25 21.53 -118.92 38.96
C LYS A 25 20.73 -117.83 38.25
N TRP A 26 20.36 -118.04 36.98
CA TRP A 26 19.53 -117.06 36.26
C TRP A 26 18.12 -116.94 36.86
N ALA A 27 17.56 -118.04 37.37
CA ALA A 27 16.27 -118.05 38.06
C ALA A 27 16.29 -117.27 39.40
N ASP A 28 17.46 -117.14 40.04
CA ASP A 28 17.60 -116.30 41.25
C ASP A 28 17.52 -114.79 40.93
N LEU A 29 17.78 -114.39 39.68
CA LEU A 29 17.77 -112.99 39.25
C LEU A 29 16.47 -112.58 38.56
N THR A 30 15.71 -113.52 38.00
CA THR A 30 14.45 -113.22 37.30
C THR A 30 13.47 -114.37 37.42
N ASP A 31 12.21 -114.03 37.73
CA ASP A 31 11.11 -115.00 37.88
C ASP A 31 10.59 -115.55 36.54
N SER A 32 11.11 -115.05 35.41
CA SER A 32 10.66 -115.40 34.06
C SER A 32 11.84 -115.51 33.10
N ASN A 33 11.76 -116.42 32.13
CA ASN A 33 12.80 -116.57 31.13
C ASN A 33 12.81 -115.40 30.12
N LEU A 34 13.79 -114.51 30.27
CA LEU A 34 13.93 -113.29 29.46
C LEU A 34 14.52 -113.52 28.06
N TRP A 35 14.93 -114.74 27.72
CA TRP A 35 15.61 -115.04 26.45
C TRP A 35 14.73 -115.78 25.42
N ILE A 36 13.47 -116.06 25.76
CA ILE A 36 12.52 -116.73 24.85
C ILE A 36 12.38 -115.93 23.54
N GLU A 37 12.22 -114.61 23.64
CA GLU A 37 12.10 -113.71 22.48
C GLU A 37 13.41 -113.59 21.67
N GLU A 38 14.54 -114.01 22.25
CA GLU A 38 15.85 -114.01 21.59
C GLU A 38 16.20 -115.35 20.93
N GLY A 39 15.25 -116.30 20.94
CA GLY A 39 15.39 -117.62 20.31
C GLY A 39 16.20 -118.63 21.13
N TYR A 40 16.40 -118.38 22.43
CA TYR A 40 16.99 -119.35 23.34
C TYR A 40 15.93 -120.37 23.79
N VAL A 41 16.38 -121.60 24.03
CA VAL A 41 15.52 -122.67 24.51
C VAL A 41 15.95 -123.06 25.92
N GLU A 42 15.02 -122.97 26.87
CA GLU A 42 15.19 -123.50 28.21
C GLU A 42 14.99 -125.00 28.22
N LEU A 43 16.00 -125.71 28.71
CA LEU A 43 15.95 -127.15 28.86
C LEU A 43 14.93 -127.54 29.93
N GLY A 44 14.18 -128.62 29.69
CA GLY A 44 13.27 -129.16 30.70
C GLY A 44 13.99 -129.81 31.88
N GLU A 45 13.29 -129.95 32.99
CA GLU A 45 13.85 -130.59 34.20
C GLU A 45 14.29 -132.05 33.97
N ASP A 46 13.74 -132.70 32.95
CA ASP A 46 14.06 -134.08 32.59
C ASP A 46 15.54 -134.26 32.21
N TYR A 47 16.22 -133.19 31.76
CA TYR A 47 17.66 -133.20 31.49
C TYR A 47 18.52 -133.22 32.77
N ILE A 48 17.93 -132.91 33.93
CA ILE A 48 18.59 -132.99 35.24
C ILE A 48 18.27 -134.33 35.91
N LYS A 49 17.09 -134.91 35.68
CA LYS A 49 16.62 -136.13 36.37
C LYS A 49 17.31 -137.39 35.81
N PRO A 50 17.57 -138.42 36.67
CA PRO A 50 18.01 -139.72 36.18
C PRO A 50 16.88 -140.41 35.40
N GLY A 51 17.19 -141.15 34.33
CA GLY A 51 16.18 -141.76 33.48
C GLY A 51 16.72 -142.84 32.55
N LEU A 52 15.81 -143.65 31.99
CA LEU A 52 16.15 -144.72 31.06
C LEU A 52 15.76 -144.29 29.63
N TYR A 53 16.76 -144.00 28.79
CA TYR A 53 16.57 -143.44 27.46
C TYR A 53 17.11 -144.41 26.41
N ALA A 54 16.28 -144.80 25.44
CA ALA A 54 16.62 -145.77 24.39
C ALA A 54 17.30 -147.06 24.93
N GLY A 55 16.83 -147.54 26.09
CA GLY A 55 17.35 -148.74 26.76
C GLY A 55 18.60 -148.55 27.64
N LYS A 56 19.18 -147.34 27.73
CA LYS A 56 20.32 -147.03 28.61
C LYS A 56 19.93 -146.12 29.77
N PHE A 57 20.41 -146.44 30.97
CA PHE A 57 20.23 -145.61 32.16
C PHE A 57 21.22 -144.43 32.19
N THR A 58 20.73 -143.22 32.44
CA THR A 58 21.53 -142.00 32.60
C THR A 58 21.41 -141.48 34.03
N LYS A 59 22.54 -141.09 34.65
CA LYS A 59 22.57 -140.55 36.03
C LYS A 59 22.04 -139.11 36.08
N LYS A 60 21.65 -138.65 37.29
CA LYS A 60 21.24 -137.26 37.55
C LYS A 60 22.31 -136.30 37.01
N LYS A 61 21.89 -135.21 36.33
CA LYS A 61 22.72 -134.16 35.69
C LYS A 61 23.64 -134.58 34.55
N GLN A 62 23.85 -135.87 34.32
CA GLN A 62 24.78 -136.33 33.30
C GLN A 62 24.36 -135.87 31.88
N LEU A 63 23.05 -135.81 31.60
CA LEU A 63 22.51 -135.23 30.37
C LEU A 63 22.75 -133.72 30.29
N LEU A 64 22.54 -132.98 31.38
CA LEU A 64 22.81 -131.55 31.42
C LEU A 64 24.29 -131.23 31.22
N GLU A 65 25.20 -131.95 31.86
CA GLU A 65 26.66 -131.80 31.68
C GLU A 65 27.07 -132.03 30.23
N PHE A 66 26.57 -133.09 29.61
CA PHE A 66 26.76 -133.32 28.18
C PHE A 66 26.26 -132.13 27.33
N LEU A 67 25.11 -131.54 27.67
CA LEU A 67 24.57 -130.39 26.96
C LEU A 67 25.36 -129.10 27.21
N LYS A 68 26.00 -128.94 28.37
CA LYS A 68 26.93 -127.83 28.61
C LYS A 68 28.16 -127.96 27.72
N ASP A 69 28.77 -129.14 27.68
CA ASP A 69 30.03 -129.38 26.97
C ASP A 69 29.86 -129.42 25.45
N HIS A 70 28.74 -129.97 24.96
CA HIS A 70 28.55 -130.24 23.53
C HIS A 70 27.44 -129.42 22.85
N ALA A 71 26.57 -128.75 23.62
CA ALA A 71 25.47 -127.97 23.07
C ALA A 71 25.41 -126.53 23.60
N ALA A 72 26.43 -126.09 24.35
CA ALA A 72 26.57 -124.76 24.92
C ALA A 72 25.37 -124.34 25.79
N ALA A 73 24.84 -125.27 26.60
CA ALA A 73 23.91 -124.90 27.67
C ALA A 73 24.63 -124.04 28.71
N SER A 74 24.14 -122.83 28.96
CA SER A 74 24.77 -121.85 29.84
C SER A 74 23.83 -121.36 30.95
N ASP A 75 24.42 -120.84 32.02
CA ASP A 75 23.74 -120.25 33.18
C ASP A 75 24.43 -118.92 33.52
N VAL A 76 23.86 -118.09 34.39
CA VAL A 76 24.52 -116.88 34.89
C VAL A 76 25.77 -117.28 35.69
N PRO A 77 26.95 -116.65 35.46
CA PRO A 77 27.17 -115.47 34.63
C PRO A 77 27.61 -115.74 33.19
N SER A 78 27.77 -117.00 32.76
CA SER A 78 28.30 -117.34 31.43
C SER A 78 27.31 -117.21 30.28
N ILE A 79 26.02 -117.07 30.58
CA ILE A 79 25.00 -116.76 29.58
C ILE A 79 25.07 -115.28 29.16
N SER A 80 24.81 -114.99 27.88
CA SER A 80 24.70 -113.62 27.37
C SER A 80 23.54 -112.85 28.03
N ALA A 81 23.72 -111.55 28.27
CA ALA A 81 22.65 -110.69 28.80
C ALA A 81 21.48 -110.56 27.82
N PRO A 82 20.22 -110.69 28.28
CA PRO A 82 19.04 -110.47 27.45
C PRO A 82 18.87 -108.98 27.17
N ASN A 83 18.38 -108.60 25.99
CA ASN A 83 17.99 -107.25 25.62
C ASN A 83 16.61 -106.86 26.18
N ALA A 84 16.40 -107.17 27.46
CA ALA A 84 15.17 -106.93 28.20
C ALA A 84 15.47 -106.26 29.56
N CYS A 85 14.44 -105.70 30.18
CA CYS A 85 14.54 -105.20 31.55
C CYS A 85 14.47 -106.36 32.54
N ILE A 86 15.33 -106.37 33.56
CA ILE A 86 15.19 -107.32 34.68
C ILE A 86 14.13 -106.76 35.64
N PRO A 87 12.97 -107.41 35.87
CA PRO A 87 11.95 -106.87 36.77
C PRO A 87 12.44 -106.77 38.22
N THR A 88 13.23 -107.74 38.69
CA THR A 88 13.70 -107.86 40.07
C THR A 88 14.53 -106.66 40.53
N VAL A 89 15.19 -105.95 39.62
CA VAL A 89 16.00 -104.76 39.92
C VAL A 89 15.16 -103.51 40.24
N SER A 90 13.83 -103.59 40.10
CA SER A 90 12.92 -102.53 40.58
C SER A 90 12.75 -102.54 42.11
N SER A 91 13.29 -103.55 42.79
CA SER A 91 13.24 -103.72 44.24
C SER A 91 14.62 -104.07 44.80
N THR A 92 14.78 -103.95 46.13
CA THR A 92 16.04 -104.25 46.80
C THR A 92 16.50 -105.68 46.54
N LEU A 93 17.65 -105.84 45.89
CA LEU A 93 18.26 -107.16 45.72
C LEU A 93 18.90 -107.64 47.02
N THR A 94 18.84 -108.95 47.26
CA THR A 94 19.63 -109.58 48.32
C THR A 94 21.12 -109.39 48.03
N LYS A 95 21.96 -109.40 49.08
CA LYS A 95 23.42 -109.29 48.95
C LYS A 95 23.99 -110.28 47.94
N GLN A 96 23.50 -111.52 47.95
CA GLN A 96 23.92 -112.58 47.01
C GLN A 96 23.51 -112.25 45.58
N ASN A 97 22.27 -111.83 45.34
CA ASN A 97 21.77 -111.53 44.00
C ASN A 97 22.41 -110.26 43.42
N ALA A 98 22.68 -109.26 44.26
CA ALA A 98 23.40 -108.05 43.86
C ALA A 98 24.83 -108.39 43.39
N PHE A 99 25.56 -109.22 44.13
CA PHE A 99 26.89 -109.67 43.69
C PHE A 99 26.83 -110.59 42.46
N LEU A 100 25.82 -111.45 42.36
CA LEU A 100 25.62 -112.29 41.18
C LEU A 100 25.36 -111.45 39.92
N LEU A 101 24.58 -110.37 40.04
CA LEU A 101 24.34 -109.41 38.97
C LEU A 101 25.62 -108.65 38.57
N LEU A 102 26.41 -108.22 39.55
CA LEU A 102 27.68 -107.54 39.31
C LEU A 102 28.74 -108.50 38.72
N ASP A 103 28.79 -109.75 39.17
CA ASP A 103 29.63 -110.81 38.60
C ASP A 103 29.22 -111.12 37.16
N TRP A 104 27.93 -111.04 36.84
CA TRP A 104 27.44 -111.19 35.47
C TRP A 104 27.92 -110.05 34.57
N ILE A 105 27.77 -108.80 35.02
CA ILE A 105 28.29 -107.63 34.29
C ILE A 105 29.81 -107.73 34.13
N ARG A 106 30.52 -108.13 35.20
CA ARG A 106 31.97 -108.34 35.17
C ARG A 106 32.37 -109.39 34.14
N HIS A 107 31.68 -110.52 34.11
CA HIS A 107 31.95 -111.59 33.16
C HIS A 107 31.72 -111.13 31.71
N LEU A 108 30.58 -110.46 31.45
CA LEU A 108 30.29 -109.91 30.12
C LEU A 108 31.32 -108.88 29.66
N LYS A 109 31.84 -108.06 30.58
CA LYS A 109 32.95 -107.13 30.30
C LYS A 109 34.27 -107.85 30.05
N TYR A 110 34.59 -108.87 30.84
CA TYR A 110 35.82 -109.65 30.71
C TYR A 110 35.87 -110.37 29.35
N GLU A 111 34.77 -111.02 28.96
CA GLU A 111 34.59 -111.69 27.67
C GLU A 111 34.43 -110.71 26.48
N ARG A 112 34.44 -109.39 26.75
CA ARG A 112 34.24 -108.31 25.76
C ARG A 112 32.95 -108.45 24.94
N VAL A 113 31.91 -109.01 25.55
CA VAL A 113 30.59 -109.19 24.93
C VAL A 113 29.82 -107.86 25.00
N HIS A 114 29.13 -107.50 23.92
CA HIS A 114 28.26 -106.33 23.91
C HIS A 114 27.10 -106.53 24.89
N ILE A 115 27.02 -105.67 25.90
CA ILE A 115 25.92 -105.68 26.87
C ILE A 115 24.77 -104.83 26.30
N PRO A 116 23.55 -105.39 26.16
CA PRO A 116 22.42 -104.65 25.60
C PRO A 116 22.06 -103.38 26.41
N GLU A 117 21.68 -102.30 25.72
CA GLU A 117 21.38 -101.01 26.35
C GLU A 117 20.15 -101.07 27.26
N LYS A 118 19.09 -101.79 26.86
CA LYS A 118 17.88 -101.95 27.69
C LYS A 118 18.19 -102.64 29.03
N PHE A 119 19.07 -103.65 28.99
CA PHE A 119 19.54 -104.36 30.16
C PHE A 119 20.29 -103.42 31.11
N LEU A 120 21.34 -102.74 30.63
CA LEU A 120 22.12 -101.81 31.45
C LEU A 120 21.28 -100.66 31.99
N LYS A 121 20.42 -100.07 31.16
CA LYS A 121 19.55 -98.96 31.57
C LYS A 121 18.55 -99.39 32.64
N SER A 122 17.98 -100.60 32.53
CA SER A 122 17.08 -101.14 33.56
C SER A 122 17.79 -101.30 34.90
N ILE A 123 19.05 -101.77 34.91
CA ILE A 123 19.83 -101.96 36.14
C ILE A 123 20.31 -100.61 36.71
N ALA A 124 20.78 -99.70 35.86
CA ALA A 124 21.26 -98.37 36.27
C ALA A 124 20.14 -97.50 36.87
N SER A 125 18.90 -97.66 36.39
CA SER A 125 17.72 -96.93 36.88
C SER A 125 16.88 -97.69 37.92
N GLY A 126 17.19 -98.98 38.14
CA GLY A 126 16.48 -99.84 39.08
C GLY A 126 16.81 -99.56 40.54
N HIS A 127 15.82 -99.63 41.43
CA HIS A 127 15.94 -99.31 42.86
C HIS A 127 16.43 -100.50 43.68
N TRP A 128 17.51 -101.14 43.25
CA TRP A 128 18.03 -102.34 43.89
C TRP A 128 19.24 -102.13 44.79
N LEU A 129 20.00 -101.05 44.56
CA LEU A 129 21.22 -100.77 45.30
C LEU A 129 20.88 -100.15 46.65
N LYS A 130 21.23 -100.86 47.73
CA LYS A 130 20.98 -100.39 49.09
C LYS A 130 21.93 -99.26 49.45
N VAL A 131 21.38 -98.17 49.97
CA VAL A 131 22.11 -96.95 50.32
C VAL A 131 21.81 -96.53 51.77
N TYR A 132 22.75 -95.77 52.31
CA TYR A 132 22.71 -95.08 53.57
C TYR A 132 22.24 -93.63 53.34
N LEU A 133 21.17 -93.23 54.04
CA LEU A 133 20.58 -91.89 54.01
C LEU A 133 20.41 -91.39 55.46
N ASN A 134 20.98 -90.23 55.79
CA ASN A 134 20.80 -89.53 57.08
C ASN A 134 20.89 -90.40 58.34
N GLY A 135 21.91 -91.25 58.44
CA GLY A 135 22.06 -92.07 59.65
C GLY A 135 21.31 -93.40 59.62
N TYR A 136 20.43 -93.62 58.64
CA TYR A 136 19.57 -94.80 58.54
C TYR A 136 19.98 -95.70 57.35
N SER A 137 20.31 -96.95 57.66
CA SER A 137 20.44 -98.04 56.67
C SER A 137 19.07 -98.61 56.36
N GLY A 138 18.71 -98.76 55.07
CA GLY A 138 17.46 -99.44 54.72
C GLY A 138 16.86 -99.07 53.36
N SER A 139 17.18 -97.89 52.84
CA SER A 139 16.64 -97.40 51.56
C SER A 139 17.39 -97.97 50.36
N SER A 140 16.68 -98.16 49.24
CA SER A 140 17.30 -98.55 47.97
C SER A 140 17.12 -97.45 46.93
N ARG A 141 18.19 -97.16 46.20
CA ARG A 141 18.23 -96.11 45.17
C ARG A 141 18.77 -96.65 43.86
N PRO A 142 18.48 -95.96 42.74
CA PRO A 142 19.15 -96.23 41.48
C PRO A 142 20.67 -96.09 41.62
N PRO A 143 21.46 -97.00 41.05
CA PRO A 143 22.90 -96.81 40.91
C PRO A 143 23.26 -95.43 40.35
N SER A 144 22.53 -94.93 39.34
CA SER A 144 22.74 -93.61 38.73
C SER A 144 22.49 -92.40 39.63
N GLN A 145 21.93 -92.61 40.82
CA GLN A 145 21.71 -91.57 41.83
C GLN A 145 22.51 -91.83 43.10
N SER A 146 23.31 -92.89 43.15
CA SER A 146 24.02 -93.35 44.33
C SER A 146 25.51 -93.00 44.27
N PHE A 147 26.13 -92.88 45.43
CA PHE A 147 27.51 -92.41 45.56
C PHE A 147 28.37 -93.37 46.36
N ILE A 148 29.61 -93.56 45.94
CA ILE A 148 30.68 -94.15 46.76
C ILE A 148 31.79 -93.10 46.86
N LEU A 149 31.73 -92.30 47.92
CA LEU A 149 32.71 -91.26 48.21
C LEU A 149 33.69 -91.74 49.28
N THR A 150 34.89 -91.14 49.31
CA THR A 150 35.81 -91.31 50.44
C THR A 150 35.14 -90.81 51.73
N SER A 151 35.45 -91.46 52.86
CA SER A 151 34.84 -91.15 54.16
C SER A 151 34.99 -89.67 54.57
N SER A 152 36.08 -89.02 54.16
CA SER A 152 36.26 -87.57 54.37
C SER A 152 35.29 -86.72 53.55
N CYS A 153 35.12 -87.00 52.24
CA CYS A 153 34.23 -86.22 51.37
C CYS A 153 32.75 -86.47 51.65
N GLY A 154 32.38 -87.73 51.91
CA GLY A 154 30.99 -88.10 52.24
C GLY A 154 30.49 -87.41 53.51
N ASN A 155 31.33 -87.36 54.55
CA ASN A 155 30.98 -86.70 55.81
C ASN A 155 30.90 -85.18 55.67
N ILE A 156 31.83 -84.54 54.93
CA ILE A 156 31.84 -83.09 54.73
C ILE A 156 30.60 -82.61 53.95
N LEU A 157 30.20 -83.37 52.92
CA LEU A 157 29.02 -83.02 52.14
C LEU A 157 27.72 -83.28 52.93
N GLN A 158 27.64 -84.39 53.67
CA GLN A 158 26.48 -84.67 54.53
C GLN A 158 26.34 -83.69 55.70
N SER A 159 27.44 -83.18 56.26
CA SER A 159 27.39 -82.17 57.32
C SER A 159 27.11 -80.76 56.80
N GLY A 160 27.48 -80.46 55.55
CA GLY A 160 27.29 -79.16 54.93
C GLY A 160 25.95 -78.96 54.22
N SER A 161 25.32 -80.02 53.68
CA SER A 161 24.12 -79.89 52.84
C SER A 161 22.81 -80.21 53.58
N ASN A 162 22.23 -79.23 54.28
CA ASN A 162 20.92 -79.37 54.94
C ASN A 162 19.71 -79.49 53.97
N PHE A 163 19.92 -79.36 52.65
CA PHE A 163 18.84 -79.27 51.64
C PHE A 163 18.67 -80.51 50.79
N VAL A 164 19.70 -81.35 50.66
CA VAL A 164 19.70 -82.48 49.74
C VAL A 164 20.42 -83.66 50.38
N ASP A 165 19.69 -84.76 50.58
CA ASP A 165 20.28 -85.99 51.07
C ASP A 165 21.14 -86.65 49.97
N ILE A 166 22.36 -87.03 50.33
CA ILE A 166 23.29 -87.72 49.43
C ILE A 166 23.24 -89.23 49.73
N PRO A 167 22.67 -90.06 48.82
CA PRO A 167 22.58 -91.51 49.02
C PRO A 167 23.94 -92.19 48.82
N LEU A 168 24.60 -92.56 49.92
CA LEU A 168 25.86 -93.30 49.90
C LEU A 168 25.59 -94.81 49.84
N VAL A 169 26.33 -95.60 49.06
CA VAL A 169 26.12 -97.07 49.05
C VAL A 169 26.36 -97.68 50.44
N ASP A 170 25.47 -98.58 50.87
CA ASP A 170 25.47 -99.14 52.22
C ASP A 170 26.58 -100.20 52.39
N MET A 171 27.74 -99.73 52.85
CA MET A 171 28.91 -100.57 53.13
C MET A 171 28.66 -101.58 54.26
N SER A 172 27.74 -101.32 55.20
CA SER A 172 27.43 -102.24 56.30
C SER A 172 26.68 -103.48 55.79
N TYR A 173 25.84 -103.31 54.77
CA TYR A 173 25.09 -104.39 54.14
C TYR A 173 25.96 -105.21 53.19
N TYR A 174 26.63 -104.56 52.24
CA TYR A 174 27.42 -105.26 51.22
C TYR A 174 28.81 -105.68 51.71
N GLY A 175 29.37 -105.02 52.73
CA GLY A 175 30.75 -105.23 53.19
C GLY A 175 31.79 -104.65 52.22
N GLU A 176 33.08 -104.72 52.57
CA GLU A 176 34.16 -104.17 51.74
C GLU A 176 34.24 -104.78 50.33
N LYS A 177 33.71 -105.99 50.15
CA LYS A 177 33.65 -106.72 48.87
C LYS A 177 32.99 -105.91 47.74
N ILE A 178 32.08 -104.96 48.04
CA ILE A 178 31.47 -104.14 46.99
C ILE A 178 32.45 -103.20 46.29
N ASN A 179 33.54 -102.82 46.97
CA ASN A 179 34.60 -102.00 46.38
C ASN A 179 35.34 -102.72 45.25
N ASP A 180 35.37 -104.06 45.27
CA ASP A 180 35.96 -104.85 44.19
C ASP A 180 35.22 -104.63 42.87
N TYR A 181 33.94 -104.23 42.92
CA TYR A 181 33.07 -104.01 41.76
C TYR A 181 32.99 -102.55 41.29
N LYS A 182 34.00 -101.73 41.62
CA LYS A 182 34.04 -100.29 41.28
C LYS A 182 33.82 -100.04 39.78
N GLY A 183 34.41 -100.86 38.91
CA GLY A 183 34.31 -100.69 37.46
C GLY A 183 32.91 -100.97 36.92
N GLU A 184 32.22 -101.95 37.49
CA GLU A 184 30.83 -102.33 37.19
C GLU A 184 29.87 -101.27 37.69
N LEU A 185 30.02 -100.83 38.94
CA LEU A 185 29.19 -99.79 39.56
C LEU A 185 29.30 -98.44 38.82
N LYS A 186 30.50 -98.06 38.37
CA LYS A 186 30.67 -96.85 37.55
C LYS A 186 29.92 -96.92 36.22
N VAL A 187 29.89 -98.10 35.57
CA VAL A 187 29.10 -98.30 34.34
C VAL A 187 27.60 -98.25 34.59
N LEU A 188 27.16 -98.63 35.79
CA LEU A 188 25.76 -98.51 36.20
C LEU A 188 25.40 -97.08 36.65
N GLY A 189 26.35 -96.15 36.66
CA GLY A 189 26.13 -94.73 36.96
C GLY A 189 26.37 -94.34 38.42
N VAL A 190 26.93 -95.23 39.26
CA VAL A 190 27.36 -94.83 40.61
C VAL A 190 28.46 -93.79 40.50
N MET A 191 28.29 -92.68 41.21
CA MET A 191 29.20 -91.53 41.21
C MET A 191 30.28 -91.69 42.28
N PHE A 192 31.48 -91.17 42.00
CA PHE A 192 32.66 -91.35 42.86
C PHE A 192 33.39 -90.04 43.15
N GLU A 193 33.08 -88.96 42.44
CA GLU A 193 33.81 -87.69 42.54
C GLU A 193 33.04 -86.63 43.34
N TYR A 194 33.77 -85.78 44.06
CA TYR A 194 33.21 -84.66 44.83
C TYR A 194 32.46 -83.66 43.93
N ALA A 195 33.00 -83.36 42.75
CA ALA A 195 32.38 -82.45 41.77
C ALA A 195 31.00 -82.95 41.31
N GLU A 196 30.85 -84.26 41.10
CA GLU A 196 29.58 -84.90 40.73
C GLU A 196 28.53 -84.72 41.84
N ALA A 197 28.95 -84.84 43.11
CA ALA A 197 28.08 -84.62 44.26
C ALA A 197 27.65 -83.15 44.39
N CYS A 198 28.57 -82.19 44.25
CA CYS A 198 28.23 -80.75 44.25
C CYS A 198 27.22 -80.38 43.15
N LYS A 199 27.43 -80.91 41.93
CA LYS A 199 26.52 -80.71 40.81
C LYS A 199 25.17 -81.38 41.05
N PHE A 200 25.14 -82.56 41.65
CA PHE A 200 23.91 -83.24 42.05
C PHE A 200 23.10 -82.43 43.07
N ILE A 201 23.75 -81.94 44.14
CA ILE A 201 23.13 -81.09 45.16
C ILE A 201 22.53 -79.85 44.51
N GLY A 202 23.31 -79.14 43.69
CA GLY A 202 22.83 -77.92 43.05
C GLY A 202 21.70 -78.16 42.04
N ASN A 203 21.76 -79.21 41.22
CA ASN A 203 20.66 -79.57 40.32
C ASN A 203 19.37 -79.94 41.07
N ARG A 204 19.50 -80.68 42.18
CA ARG A 204 18.35 -81.03 43.01
C ARG A 204 17.75 -79.79 43.67
N LEU A 205 18.58 -78.88 44.14
CA LEU A 205 18.15 -77.61 44.72
C LEU A 205 17.46 -76.73 43.68
N MET A 206 17.97 -76.66 42.44
CA MET A 206 17.29 -75.94 41.35
C MET A 206 15.96 -76.58 40.96
N SER A 207 15.88 -77.91 40.97
CA SER A 207 14.60 -78.62 40.78
C SER A 207 13.60 -78.23 41.87
N LEU A 208 14.03 -78.17 43.14
CA LEU A 208 13.17 -77.71 44.24
C LEU A 208 12.75 -76.24 44.06
N ALA A 209 13.69 -75.35 43.75
CA ALA A 209 13.43 -73.92 43.51
C ALA A 209 12.49 -73.67 42.31
N SER A 210 12.46 -74.57 41.33
CA SER A 210 11.50 -74.50 40.21
C SER A 210 10.08 -74.90 40.60
N SER A 211 9.93 -75.73 41.63
CA SER A 211 8.64 -76.24 42.12
C SER A 211 8.07 -75.48 43.32
N THR A 212 8.94 -74.79 44.08
CA THR A 212 8.60 -74.13 45.34
C THR A 212 9.42 -72.87 45.55
N ILE A 213 8.84 -71.84 46.17
CA ILE A 213 9.57 -70.64 46.62
C ILE A 213 10.52 -71.03 47.75
N LEU A 214 11.82 -70.74 47.59
CA LEU A 214 12.79 -70.94 48.67
C LEU A 214 12.54 -69.96 49.81
N THR A 215 12.54 -70.46 51.05
CA THR A 215 12.44 -69.64 52.26
C THR A 215 13.72 -68.83 52.51
N LYS A 216 13.63 -67.79 53.34
CA LYS A 216 14.81 -67.02 53.82
C LYS A 216 15.92 -67.96 54.32
N ASP A 217 15.59 -68.90 55.19
CA ASP A 217 16.54 -69.82 55.80
C ASP A 217 17.22 -70.74 54.77
N SER A 218 16.46 -71.16 53.75
CA SER A 218 16.99 -71.96 52.64
C SER A 218 18.03 -71.18 51.84
N VAL A 219 17.75 -69.91 51.53
CA VAL A 219 18.70 -69.03 50.82
C VAL A 219 19.95 -68.76 51.65
N LEU A 220 19.80 -68.41 52.93
CA LEU A 220 20.94 -68.17 53.81
C LEU A 220 21.80 -69.42 53.98
N SER A 221 21.18 -70.59 53.95
CA SER A 221 21.91 -71.84 54.09
C SER A 221 22.58 -72.30 52.79
N ILE A 222 22.08 -71.91 51.62
CA ILE A 222 22.83 -72.01 50.34
C ILE A 222 24.11 -71.18 50.42
N LEU A 223 24.00 -69.93 50.90
CA LEU A 223 25.14 -69.03 51.06
C LEU A 223 26.12 -69.57 52.12
N ASN A 224 25.62 -70.08 53.25
CA ASN A 224 26.45 -70.77 54.24
C ASN A 224 27.11 -72.02 53.68
N PHE A 225 26.47 -72.76 52.78
CA PHE A 225 27.08 -73.92 52.14
C PHE A 225 28.24 -73.48 51.23
N ILE A 226 28.05 -72.43 50.41
CA ILE A 226 29.14 -71.87 49.59
C ILE A 226 30.31 -71.41 50.49
N LYS A 227 29.99 -70.71 51.57
CA LYS A 227 30.95 -70.28 52.59
C LYS A 227 31.69 -71.47 53.20
N PHE A 228 30.96 -72.50 53.64
CA PHE A 228 31.50 -73.72 54.21
C PHE A 228 32.42 -74.47 53.23
N LEU A 229 32.05 -74.55 51.95
CA LEU A 229 32.89 -75.16 50.92
C LEU A 229 34.20 -74.38 50.74
N ARG A 230 34.12 -73.05 50.66
CA ARG A 230 35.30 -72.16 50.57
C ARG A 230 36.19 -72.30 51.80
N ASP A 231 35.62 -72.24 52.99
CA ASP A 231 36.33 -72.30 54.27
C ASP A 231 36.95 -73.70 54.50
N SER A 232 36.39 -74.75 53.88
CA SER A 232 36.93 -76.11 53.88
C SER A 232 37.96 -76.39 52.77
N TYR A 233 38.41 -75.37 52.04
CA TYR A 233 39.34 -75.47 50.89
C TYR A 233 38.85 -76.36 49.74
N LEU A 234 37.53 -76.49 49.58
CA LEU A 234 36.90 -77.23 48.48
C LEU A 234 36.39 -76.27 47.41
N SER A 235 36.47 -76.65 46.14
CA SER A 235 35.96 -75.80 45.05
C SER A 235 34.41 -75.75 45.08
N PRO A 236 33.79 -74.56 45.18
CA PRO A 236 32.35 -74.39 45.06
C PRO A 236 31.88 -74.23 43.60
N GLU A 237 32.78 -74.24 42.62
CA GLU A 237 32.50 -73.85 41.22
C GLU A 237 31.38 -74.68 40.57
N GLU A 238 31.42 -76.00 40.70
CA GLU A 238 30.38 -76.88 40.13
C GLU A 238 29.01 -76.64 40.78
N PHE A 239 28.98 -76.42 42.10
CA PHE A 239 27.77 -76.06 42.81
C PHE A 239 27.24 -74.69 42.34
N ILE A 240 28.08 -73.65 42.36
CA ILE A 240 27.73 -72.29 41.91
C ILE A 240 27.24 -72.30 40.46
N SER A 241 27.92 -73.00 39.56
CA SER A 241 27.57 -73.05 38.14
C SER A 241 26.17 -73.63 37.91
N SER A 242 25.77 -74.60 38.73
CA SER A 242 24.46 -75.25 38.66
C SER A 242 23.34 -74.35 39.21
N ILE A 243 23.62 -73.44 40.16
CA ILE A 243 22.60 -72.62 40.81
C ILE A 243 22.53 -71.17 40.33
N LYS A 244 23.62 -70.59 39.82
CA LYS A 244 23.73 -69.15 39.53
C LYS A 244 22.78 -68.62 38.44
N LYS A 245 22.23 -69.50 37.60
CA LYS A 245 21.25 -69.15 36.55
C LYS A 245 19.80 -69.34 36.99
N GLY A 246 19.56 -69.94 38.16
CA GLY A 246 18.21 -70.24 38.64
C GLY A 246 17.48 -69.02 39.20
N LEU A 247 16.16 -69.00 39.10
CA LEU A 247 15.31 -67.89 39.54
C LEU A 247 14.91 -68.04 41.01
N TRP A 248 15.87 -67.93 41.92
CA TRP A 248 15.64 -68.22 43.35
C TRP A 248 15.97 -67.08 44.31
N LEU A 249 16.67 -66.03 43.85
CA LEU A 249 17.02 -64.88 44.68
C LEU A 249 15.93 -63.81 44.60
N LYS A 250 15.33 -63.42 45.73
CA LYS A 250 14.31 -62.37 45.78
C LYS A 250 14.95 -60.99 45.64
N THR A 251 14.40 -60.20 44.74
CA THR A 251 14.77 -58.81 44.48
C THR A 251 13.53 -57.92 44.44
N SER A 252 13.73 -56.60 44.32
CA SER A 252 12.68 -55.62 44.04
C SER A 252 11.84 -55.94 42.78
N HIS A 253 12.39 -56.72 41.83
CA HIS A 253 11.68 -57.19 40.63
C HIS A 253 11.12 -58.62 40.77
N GLY A 254 11.01 -59.15 41.99
CA GLY A 254 10.61 -60.54 42.21
C GLY A 254 11.79 -61.51 42.23
N TYR A 255 11.53 -62.79 42.02
CA TYR A 255 12.56 -63.83 42.05
C TYR A 255 13.37 -63.81 40.76
N ARG A 256 14.69 -63.64 40.89
CA ARG A 256 15.63 -63.52 39.78
C ARG A 256 16.85 -64.41 39.98
N SER A 257 17.63 -64.49 38.91
CA SER A 257 18.97 -65.03 38.93
C SER A 257 19.88 -64.16 39.81
N PRO A 258 20.76 -64.76 40.64
CA PRO A 258 21.81 -64.01 41.33
C PRO A 258 22.65 -63.15 40.38
N VAL A 259 22.94 -63.67 39.17
CA VAL A 259 23.64 -62.91 38.12
C VAL A 259 22.84 -61.66 37.73
N GLY A 260 23.46 -60.50 37.91
CA GLY A 260 22.88 -59.19 37.56
C GLY A 260 21.93 -58.61 38.61
N SER A 261 21.69 -59.33 39.72
CA SER A 261 21.05 -58.76 40.90
C SER A 261 22.04 -57.86 41.66
N VAL A 262 21.54 -56.84 42.37
CA VAL A 262 22.40 -55.83 43.01
C VAL A 262 22.20 -55.82 44.52
N LEU A 263 23.30 -55.89 45.27
CA LEU A 263 23.26 -55.63 46.71
C LEU A 263 23.28 -54.13 46.95
N PHE A 264 22.22 -53.60 47.58
CA PHE A 264 22.12 -52.16 47.85
C PHE A 264 23.20 -51.71 48.84
N ASN A 265 23.88 -50.60 48.50
CA ASN A 265 24.79 -49.86 49.37
C ASN A 265 24.60 -48.35 49.15
N GLN A 266 25.22 -47.51 49.99
CA GLN A 266 25.02 -46.05 49.92
C GLN A 266 25.49 -45.43 48.59
N GLY A 267 26.42 -46.07 47.87
CA GLY A 267 26.84 -45.65 46.54
C GLY A 267 25.73 -45.77 45.50
N TRP A 268 24.74 -46.64 45.70
CA TRP A 268 23.59 -46.81 44.81
C TRP A 268 22.43 -45.85 45.10
N ARG A 269 22.51 -44.98 46.12
CA ARG A 269 21.40 -44.10 46.54
C ARG A 269 20.90 -43.14 45.47
N ILE A 270 21.80 -42.56 44.68
CA ILE A 270 21.42 -41.64 43.59
C ILE A 270 20.96 -42.47 42.38
N ALA A 271 21.68 -43.56 42.09
CA ALA A 271 21.37 -44.52 41.04
C ALA A 271 19.95 -45.09 41.15
N SER A 272 19.52 -45.50 42.35
CA SER A 272 18.17 -46.07 42.60
C SER A 272 17.03 -45.08 42.36
N LYS A 273 17.30 -43.77 42.43
CA LYS A 273 16.31 -42.74 42.08
C LYS A 273 16.07 -42.68 40.58
N ILE A 274 17.11 -42.94 39.78
CA ILE A 274 17.14 -42.71 38.33
C ILE A 274 16.88 -44.01 37.54
N SER A 275 17.31 -45.15 38.06
CA SER A 275 17.18 -46.45 37.41
C SER A 275 16.47 -47.44 38.33
N ASP A 276 15.63 -48.27 37.73
CA ASP A 276 14.88 -49.32 38.39
C ASP A 276 15.70 -50.61 38.40
N ILE A 277 16.69 -50.65 39.28
CA ILE A 277 17.69 -51.72 39.41
C ILE A 277 17.14 -52.86 40.29
N PRO A 278 17.40 -54.14 39.95
CA PRO A 278 16.98 -55.30 40.74
C PRO A 278 17.79 -55.42 42.05
N PHE A 279 17.46 -54.60 43.04
CA PHE A 279 18.07 -54.69 44.36
C PHE A 279 17.60 -55.93 45.10
N ILE A 280 18.52 -56.65 45.75
CA ILE A 280 18.18 -57.75 46.65
C ILE A 280 17.26 -57.24 47.75
N ASP A 281 16.21 -58.00 48.02
CA ASP A 281 15.18 -57.66 48.99
C ASP A 281 15.72 -57.80 50.42
N GLN A 282 16.30 -56.72 50.93
CA GLN A 282 16.84 -56.65 52.29
C GLN A 282 15.74 -56.69 53.36
N GLU A 283 14.49 -56.36 53.02
CA GLU A 283 13.36 -56.49 53.95
C GLU A 283 13.05 -57.98 54.20
N LEU A 284 13.10 -58.81 53.16
CA LEU A 284 12.90 -60.26 53.29
C LEU A 284 14.09 -60.95 53.97
N TYR A 285 15.33 -60.64 53.56
CA TYR A 285 16.51 -61.38 54.03
C TYR A 285 17.14 -60.81 55.31
N GLY A 286 16.87 -59.55 55.65
CA GLY A 286 17.49 -58.86 56.79
C GLY A 286 18.99 -58.58 56.61
N GLU A 287 19.62 -58.01 57.62
CA GLU A 287 21.07 -57.69 57.59
C GLU A 287 21.98 -58.92 57.52
N GLU A 288 21.45 -60.11 57.80
CA GLU A 288 22.16 -61.38 57.73
C GLU A 288 22.78 -61.63 56.35
N ILE A 289 22.08 -61.23 55.26
CA ILE A 289 22.57 -61.41 53.90
C ILE A 289 23.85 -60.62 53.60
N LEU A 290 24.11 -59.54 54.35
CA LEU A 290 25.31 -58.71 54.22
C LEU A 290 26.58 -59.43 54.72
N HIS A 291 26.44 -60.52 55.49
CA HIS A 291 27.58 -61.34 55.93
C HIS A 291 28.10 -62.28 54.83
N PHE A 292 27.44 -62.31 53.67
CA PHE A 292 27.73 -63.21 52.55
C PHE A 292 28.14 -62.46 51.28
N ILE A 293 28.78 -61.29 51.41
CA ILE A 293 29.15 -60.44 50.25
C ILE A 293 30.01 -61.21 49.24
N GLU A 294 31.03 -61.92 49.70
CA GLU A 294 31.94 -62.68 48.83
C GLU A 294 31.21 -63.83 48.12
N GLU A 295 30.31 -64.53 48.81
CA GLU A 295 29.53 -65.63 48.25
C GLU A 295 28.50 -65.12 47.23
N LEU A 296 27.91 -63.96 47.48
CA LEU A 296 27.02 -63.29 46.54
C LEU A 296 27.77 -62.81 45.29
N GLU A 297 28.98 -62.24 45.44
CA GLU A 297 29.85 -61.90 44.32
C GLU A 297 30.21 -63.13 43.47
N LEU A 298 30.56 -64.25 44.11
CA LEU A 298 30.84 -65.53 43.43
C LEU A 298 29.62 -66.05 42.63
N LEU A 299 28.40 -65.77 43.08
CA LEU A 299 27.15 -66.06 42.37
C LEU A 299 26.84 -65.09 41.22
N GLY A 300 27.59 -63.98 41.10
CA GLY A 300 27.41 -62.96 40.08
C GLY A 300 26.51 -61.78 40.50
N VAL A 301 26.26 -61.61 41.80
CA VAL A 301 25.60 -60.42 42.35
C VAL A 301 26.57 -59.24 42.31
N VAL A 302 26.05 -58.08 41.91
CA VAL A 302 26.84 -56.85 41.87
C VAL A 302 26.76 -56.14 43.23
N VAL A 303 27.90 -56.00 43.91
CA VAL A 303 27.96 -55.39 45.25
C VAL A 303 28.59 -53.98 45.27
N SER A 304 29.25 -53.56 44.18
CA SER A 304 29.92 -52.26 44.09
C SER A 304 29.49 -51.44 42.87
N PHE A 305 29.36 -50.12 43.06
CA PHE A 305 28.87 -49.20 42.01
C PHE A 305 29.94 -48.77 41.00
N ARG A 306 31.21 -48.61 41.42
CA ARG A 306 32.26 -47.84 40.72
C ARG A 306 32.64 -48.32 39.32
N THR A 307 32.15 -49.48 38.87
CA THR A 307 32.43 -50.06 37.55
C THR A 307 31.19 -50.54 36.80
N ASN A 308 29.98 -50.35 37.36
CA ASN A 308 28.74 -50.98 36.87
C ASN A 308 27.72 -49.98 36.29
N TYR A 309 28.19 -48.98 35.55
CA TYR A 309 27.34 -47.95 34.94
C TYR A 309 26.40 -48.50 33.85
N GLN A 310 26.77 -49.60 33.18
CA GLN A 310 25.92 -50.22 32.16
C GLN A 310 24.60 -50.74 32.76
N LEU A 311 24.65 -51.29 33.98
CA LEU A 311 23.46 -51.74 34.73
C LEU A 311 22.48 -50.59 34.99
N MET A 312 22.99 -49.39 35.27
CA MET A 312 22.19 -48.18 35.38
C MET A 312 21.49 -47.81 34.07
N ILE A 313 22.22 -47.88 32.94
CA ILE A 313 21.70 -47.53 31.61
C ILE A 313 20.62 -48.54 31.16
N ASP A 314 20.88 -49.82 31.37
CA ASP A 314 19.96 -50.90 30.98
C ASP A 314 18.63 -50.83 31.73
N HIS A 315 18.69 -50.39 32.99
CA HIS A 315 17.53 -50.26 33.88
C HIS A 315 17.03 -48.82 34.08
N LEU A 316 17.35 -47.88 33.18
CA LEU A 316 16.92 -46.49 33.28
C LEU A 316 15.38 -46.38 33.37
N LYS A 317 14.87 -45.61 34.33
CA LYS A 317 13.42 -45.41 34.49
C LYS A 317 12.81 -44.71 33.27
N PRO A 318 11.52 -44.93 32.98
CA PRO A 318 10.84 -44.24 31.89
C PRO A 318 10.81 -42.71 32.12
N PRO A 319 10.73 -41.91 31.04
CA PRO A 319 10.72 -40.44 31.07
C PRO A 319 9.77 -39.82 32.11
N SER A 320 8.58 -40.41 32.29
CA SER A 320 7.57 -39.95 33.25
C SER A 320 8.06 -39.91 34.70
N CYS A 321 8.96 -40.83 35.07
CA CYS A 321 9.53 -40.92 36.41
C CYS A 321 10.78 -40.06 36.62
N LEU A 322 11.30 -39.46 35.53
CA LEU A 322 12.49 -38.63 35.51
C LEU A 322 12.18 -37.14 35.35
N ALA A 323 10.90 -36.76 35.43
CA ALA A 323 10.51 -35.37 35.58
C ALA A 323 10.99 -34.86 36.94
N SER A 324 11.60 -33.67 37.01
CA SER A 324 12.10 -33.05 38.25
C SER A 324 13.25 -33.76 39.00
N LEU A 325 14.32 -34.11 38.28
CA LEU A 325 15.52 -34.70 38.90
C LEU A 325 16.28 -33.70 39.79
N THR A 326 16.90 -34.20 40.86
CA THR A 326 17.82 -33.42 41.70
C THR A 326 19.11 -33.08 40.95
N SER A 327 19.83 -32.06 41.39
CA SER A 327 21.11 -31.65 40.80
C SER A 327 22.11 -32.81 40.72
N ASP A 328 22.29 -33.54 41.82
CA ASP A 328 23.20 -34.70 41.88
C ASP A 328 22.82 -35.83 40.90
N ALA A 329 21.53 -35.98 40.60
CA ALA A 329 21.05 -37.02 39.70
C ALA A 329 21.35 -36.67 38.23
N ILE A 330 21.15 -35.40 37.85
CA ILE A 330 21.53 -34.91 36.52
C ILE A 330 23.05 -34.95 36.36
N LEU A 331 23.81 -34.50 37.35
CA LEU A 331 25.27 -34.55 37.31
C LEU A 331 25.79 -35.99 37.18
N LEU A 332 25.21 -36.95 37.89
CA LEU A 332 25.57 -38.37 37.75
C LEU A 332 25.30 -38.89 36.33
N LEU A 333 24.17 -38.52 35.71
CA LEU A 333 23.87 -38.91 34.33
C LEU A 333 24.86 -38.29 33.34
N LEU A 334 25.22 -37.01 33.52
CA LEU A 334 26.22 -36.34 32.68
C LEU A 334 27.62 -36.98 32.83
N ILE A 335 28.02 -37.33 34.06
CA ILE A 335 29.25 -38.09 34.32
C ILE A 335 29.24 -39.44 33.58
N ILE A 336 28.13 -40.17 33.66
CA ILE A 336 27.99 -41.45 32.95
C ILE A 336 28.06 -41.25 31.43
N MET A 337 27.46 -40.18 30.89
CA MET A 337 27.55 -39.85 29.46
C MET A 337 28.98 -39.52 29.03
N GLN A 338 29.79 -38.94 29.91
CA GLN A 338 31.18 -38.61 29.64
C GLN A 338 32.10 -39.85 29.67
N ILE A 339 31.83 -40.80 30.56
CA ILE A 339 32.66 -42.00 30.78
C ILE A 339 32.24 -43.18 29.87
N SER A 340 30.94 -43.31 29.57
CA SER A 340 30.40 -44.46 28.83
C SER A 340 30.32 -44.21 27.32
N ASN A 341 30.72 -45.21 26.54
CA ASN A 341 30.57 -45.23 25.08
C ASN A 341 29.11 -45.47 24.63
N SER A 342 28.21 -45.91 25.52
CA SER A 342 26.82 -46.32 25.23
C SER A 342 25.77 -45.36 25.84
N SER A 343 25.91 -44.05 25.62
CA SER A 343 25.05 -43.03 26.24
C SER A 343 23.74 -42.72 25.49
N ASP A 344 23.48 -43.34 24.34
CA ASP A 344 22.32 -43.02 23.48
C ASP A 344 20.97 -43.15 24.19
N LYS A 345 20.82 -44.18 25.03
CA LYS A 345 19.58 -44.40 25.81
C LYS A 345 19.36 -43.30 26.84
N ILE A 346 20.43 -42.75 27.44
CA ILE A 346 20.34 -41.59 28.34
C ILE A 346 19.94 -40.34 27.54
N VAL A 347 20.56 -40.13 26.37
CA VAL A 347 20.27 -38.98 25.50
C VAL A 347 18.82 -38.96 25.03
N GLU A 348 18.31 -40.09 24.53
CA GLU A 348 16.92 -40.21 24.09
C GLU A 348 15.94 -39.97 25.24
N THR A 349 16.25 -40.47 26.43
CA THR A 349 15.39 -40.33 27.62
C THR A 349 15.38 -38.88 28.13
N LEU A 350 16.56 -38.26 28.30
CA LEU A 350 16.67 -36.90 28.82
C LEU A 350 16.14 -35.85 27.85
N SER A 351 16.42 -35.98 26.55
CA SER A 351 15.93 -35.03 25.52
C SER A 351 14.40 -34.92 25.46
N ARG A 352 13.69 -35.99 25.86
CA ARG A 352 12.22 -36.07 25.90
C ARG A 352 11.61 -35.80 27.28
N THR A 353 12.39 -35.40 28.28
CA THR A 353 11.92 -35.22 29.66
C THR A 353 12.11 -33.78 30.15
N ARG A 354 11.18 -33.27 30.97
CA ARG A 354 11.34 -31.99 31.69
C ARG A 354 12.23 -32.17 32.91
N CYS A 355 13.52 -32.38 32.69
CA CYS A 355 14.47 -32.76 33.72
C CYS A 355 15.44 -31.62 34.13
N LEU A 356 15.57 -30.57 33.32
CA LEU A 356 16.48 -29.46 33.60
C LEU A 356 15.75 -28.28 34.22
N LYS A 357 16.28 -27.76 35.32
CA LYS A 357 15.76 -26.60 36.03
C LYS A 357 16.32 -25.32 35.40
N ALA A 358 15.43 -24.52 34.83
CA ALA A 358 15.74 -23.22 34.25
C ALA A 358 14.81 -22.16 34.86
N ASN A 359 15.37 -21.10 35.45
CA ASN A 359 14.64 -20.05 36.16
C ASN A 359 13.55 -20.58 37.12
N ASN A 360 13.90 -21.53 38.00
CA ASN A 360 12.99 -22.18 38.96
C ASN A 360 11.89 -23.10 38.37
N VAL A 361 11.86 -23.35 37.06
CA VAL A 361 10.91 -24.26 36.42
C VAL A 361 11.65 -25.39 35.70
N TYR A 362 11.12 -26.62 35.79
CA TYR A 362 11.66 -27.74 35.02
C TYR A 362 11.19 -27.68 33.56
N LYS A 363 12.16 -27.65 32.64
CA LYS A 363 11.96 -27.54 31.19
C LYS A 363 12.64 -28.67 30.44
N PHE A 364 12.28 -28.80 29.17
CA PHE A 364 12.96 -29.73 28.27
C PHE A 364 14.37 -29.22 27.95
N PRO A 365 15.37 -30.10 27.76
CA PRO A 365 16.72 -29.67 27.45
C PRO A 365 16.83 -28.74 26.24
N HIS A 366 16.09 -29.00 25.16
CA HIS A 366 16.10 -28.18 23.95
C HIS A 366 15.52 -26.76 24.11
N GLU A 367 14.82 -26.50 25.23
CA GLU A 367 14.36 -25.17 25.59
C GLU A 367 15.38 -24.43 26.46
N CYS A 368 16.33 -25.12 27.08
CA CYS A 368 17.25 -24.55 28.05
C CYS A 368 18.50 -23.96 27.39
N LEU A 369 18.98 -22.85 27.96
CA LEU A 369 20.18 -22.14 27.53
C LEU A 369 21.27 -22.27 28.61
N LEU A 370 22.49 -22.61 28.19
CA LEU A 370 23.65 -22.56 29.08
C LEU A 370 24.29 -21.17 29.04
N PHE A 371 24.50 -20.57 30.21
CA PHE A 371 25.19 -19.28 30.31
C PHE A 371 26.66 -19.40 29.88
N HIS A 372 27.16 -18.39 29.16
CA HIS A 372 28.56 -18.29 28.75
C HIS A 372 29.12 -16.92 29.11
N MET A 373 30.36 -16.85 29.59
CA MET A 373 30.90 -15.57 30.10
C MET A 373 31.05 -14.49 29.02
N GLU A 374 31.43 -14.87 27.80
CA GLU A 374 31.72 -13.90 26.73
C GLU A 374 30.45 -13.30 26.07
N TRP A 375 29.43 -14.11 25.82
CA TRP A 375 28.22 -13.71 25.09
C TRP A 375 26.92 -13.88 25.88
N GLY A 376 27.00 -14.37 27.12
CA GLY A 376 25.86 -14.54 28.02
C GLY A 376 25.19 -13.23 28.45
N CYS A 377 25.83 -12.07 28.22
CA CYS A 377 25.18 -10.77 28.38
C CYS A 377 23.90 -10.66 27.54
N LEU A 378 23.82 -11.38 26.42
CA LEU A 378 22.64 -11.37 25.55
C LEU A 378 21.47 -12.06 26.23
N LEU A 379 21.75 -13.14 26.98
CA LEU A 379 20.75 -13.92 27.69
C LEU A 379 20.25 -13.21 28.96
N GLN A 380 20.99 -12.23 29.47
CA GLN A 380 20.64 -11.45 30.66
C GLN A 380 19.72 -10.25 30.35
N VAL A 381 19.51 -9.92 29.07
CA VAL A 381 18.66 -8.79 28.67
C VAL A 381 17.20 -9.00 29.09
N PHE A 382 16.72 -10.25 29.05
CA PHE A 382 15.36 -10.61 29.44
C PHE A 382 15.39 -11.63 30.57
N SER A 383 14.67 -11.36 31.66
CA SER A 383 14.53 -12.29 32.79
C SER A 383 13.71 -13.55 32.45
N GLY A 384 12.97 -13.55 31.33
CA GLY A 384 12.13 -14.67 30.89
C GLY A 384 12.85 -15.78 30.12
N LEU A 385 14.13 -15.61 29.78
CA LEU A 385 14.90 -16.60 29.02
C LEU A 385 15.25 -17.81 29.90
N PRO A 386 14.98 -19.04 29.46
CA PRO A 386 15.18 -20.27 30.25
C PRO A 386 16.66 -20.63 30.43
N LEU A 387 17.35 -19.87 31.28
CA LEU A 387 18.74 -20.10 31.66
C LEU A 387 18.83 -21.23 32.66
N ILE A 388 19.77 -22.16 32.45
CA ILE A 388 20.08 -23.21 33.43
C ILE A 388 20.46 -22.57 34.76
N ASP A 389 19.80 -23.02 35.81
CA ASP A 389 19.97 -22.51 37.17
C ASP A 389 21.31 -22.97 37.77
N HIS A 390 22.34 -22.17 37.56
CA HIS A 390 23.68 -22.44 38.10
C HIS A 390 23.69 -22.50 39.65
N ASN A 391 22.78 -21.79 40.34
CA ASN A 391 22.67 -21.87 41.80
C ASN A 391 22.15 -23.25 42.25
N PHE A 392 21.37 -23.92 41.40
CA PHE A 392 20.85 -25.26 41.67
C PHE A 392 21.84 -26.37 41.30
N TYR A 393 22.54 -26.25 40.17
CA TYR A 393 23.46 -27.30 39.67
C TYR A 393 24.92 -27.12 40.13
N GLY A 394 25.31 -25.93 40.59
CA GLY A 394 26.69 -25.57 40.88
C GLY A 394 27.54 -25.36 39.62
N ASP A 395 28.75 -24.84 39.79
CA ASP A 395 29.66 -24.50 38.67
C ASP A 395 30.11 -25.72 37.86
N ASN A 396 30.00 -26.92 38.44
CA ASN A 396 30.31 -28.18 37.76
C ASN A 396 29.45 -28.39 36.51
N ILE A 397 28.27 -27.76 36.38
CA ILE A 397 27.43 -27.93 35.19
C ILE A 397 28.12 -27.45 33.91
N PHE A 398 29.02 -26.47 34.01
CA PHE A 398 29.73 -25.90 32.87
C PHE A 398 30.79 -26.85 32.29
N SER A 399 31.29 -27.83 33.06
CA SER A 399 32.26 -28.82 32.55
C SER A 399 31.62 -29.86 31.62
N TYR A 400 30.29 -30.02 31.65
CA TYR A 400 29.54 -30.99 30.85
C TYR A 400 28.92 -30.39 29.58
N ARG A 401 29.56 -29.36 29.01
CA ARG A 401 29.02 -28.62 27.84
C ARG A 401 28.68 -29.53 26.65
N ASN A 402 29.51 -30.53 26.38
CA ASN A 402 29.33 -31.43 25.24
C ASN A 402 28.15 -32.39 25.47
N GLU A 403 28.00 -32.88 26.68
CA GLU A 403 26.92 -33.78 27.11
C GLU A 403 25.59 -33.03 27.13
N LEU A 404 25.57 -31.80 27.65
CA LEU A 404 24.42 -30.90 27.60
C LEU A 404 23.99 -30.61 26.15
N LYS A 405 24.95 -30.39 25.24
CA LYS A 405 24.65 -30.24 23.81
C LYS A 405 24.03 -31.49 23.21
N LYS A 406 24.52 -32.70 23.55
CA LYS A 406 23.99 -33.98 23.06
C LYS A 406 22.53 -34.20 23.45
N ILE A 407 22.12 -33.81 24.66
CA ILE A 407 20.71 -33.91 25.11
C ILE A 407 19.81 -32.79 24.56
N GLY A 408 20.39 -31.80 23.87
CA GLY A 408 19.66 -30.74 23.17
C GLY A 408 19.80 -29.34 23.78
N VAL A 409 20.52 -29.14 24.89
CA VAL A 409 20.71 -27.81 25.49
C VAL A 409 21.42 -26.87 24.52
N VAL A 410 20.94 -25.65 24.44
CA VAL A 410 21.53 -24.60 23.61
C VAL A 410 22.78 -24.06 24.31
N VAL A 411 23.95 -24.51 23.85
CA VAL A 411 25.26 -24.12 24.40
C VAL A 411 26.09 -23.25 23.45
N ASP A 412 25.70 -23.17 22.18
CA ASP A 412 26.41 -22.42 21.15
C ASP A 412 25.76 -21.05 20.91
N TYR A 413 26.59 -20.06 20.61
CA TYR A 413 26.15 -18.68 20.44
C TYR A 413 25.11 -18.51 19.32
N GLU A 414 25.28 -19.17 18.18
CA GLU A 414 24.38 -19.00 17.03
C GLU A 414 22.95 -19.45 17.35
N GLU A 415 22.81 -20.62 17.95
CA GLU A 415 21.51 -21.15 18.39
C GLU A 415 20.94 -20.32 19.55
N ALA A 416 21.77 -19.88 20.48
CA ALA A 416 21.36 -18.99 21.57
C ALA A 416 20.84 -17.64 21.03
N ALA A 417 21.48 -17.09 20.00
CA ALA A 417 21.06 -15.87 19.33
C ALA A 417 19.73 -16.06 18.57
N LYS A 418 19.48 -17.24 17.96
CA LYS A 418 18.18 -17.58 17.35
C LYS A 418 17.06 -17.64 18.40
N VAL A 419 17.31 -18.27 19.55
CA VAL A 419 16.35 -18.30 20.66
C VAL A 419 16.09 -16.89 21.19
N PHE A 420 17.15 -16.11 21.42
CA PHE A 420 17.04 -14.71 21.83
C PHE A 420 16.22 -13.90 20.84
N ALA A 421 16.44 -14.05 19.53
CA ALA A 421 15.68 -13.34 18.50
C ALA A 421 14.18 -13.62 18.59
N ARG A 422 13.77 -14.89 18.80
CA ARG A 422 12.34 -15.25 18.97
C ARG A 422 11.73 -14.56 20.18
N TYR A 423 12.43 -14.57 21.32
CA TYR A 423 11.99 -13.87 22.53
C TYR A 423 11.95 -12.35 22.33
N PHE A 424 12.95 -11.78 21.68
CA PHE A 424 13.00 -10.36 21.37
C PHE A 424 11.79 -9.93 20.53
N LYS A 425 11.44 -10.69 19.48
CA LYS A 425 10.22 -10.46 18.69
C LYS A 425 8.95 -10.51 19.54
N GLN A 426 8.83 -11.52 20.41
CA GLN A 426 7.68 -11.66 21.29
C GLN A 426 7.55 -10.43 22.20
N TYR A 427 8.63 -10.02 22.88
CA TYR A 427 8.63 -8.85 23.77
C TYR A 427 8.40 -7.54 23.02
N ALA A 428 8.94 -7.38 21.81
CA ALA A 428 8.68 -6.21 20.97
C ALA A 428 7.21 -6.15 20.55
N SER A 429 6.63 -7.27 20.12
CA SER A 429 5.22 -7.34 19.70
C SER A 429 4.23 -7.06 20.83
N SER A 430 4.57 -7.42 22.08
CA SER A 430 3.77 -7.12 23.27
C SER A 430 4.13 -5.79 23.93
N THR A 431 5.00 -4.96 23.33
CA THR A 431 5.48 -3.68 23.87
C THR A 431 6.05 -3.79 25.30
N SER A 432 6.63 -4.94 25.64
CA SER A 432 7.11 -5.29 26.99
C SER A 432 8.62 -5.06 27.18
N ILE A 433 9.30 -4.47 26.19
CA ILE A 433 10.71 -4.11 26.29
C ILE A 433 10.82 -2.83 27.11
N THR A 434 11.35 -2.93 28.33
CA THR A 434 11.53 -1.78 29.24
C THR A 434 12.81 -1.02 28.93
N LYS A 435 12.98 0.15 29.57
CA LYS A 435 14.21 0.96 29.44
C LYS A 435 15.45 0.22 29.96
N GLU A 436 15.30 -0.61 30.99
CA GLU A 436 16.37 -1.45 31.55
C GLU A 436 16.79 -2.54 30.56
N ASN A 437 15.83 -3.14 29.85
CA ASN A 437 16.11 -4.13 28.81
C ASN A 437 16.89 -3.49 27.65
N VAL A 438 16.48 -2.30 27.20
CA VAL A 438 17.20 -1.52 26.16
C VAL A 438 18.62 -1.20 26.60
N ALA A 439 18.81 -0.68 27.82
CA ALA A 439 20.13 -0.37 28.35
C ALA A 439 21.02 -1.62 28.42
N SER A 440 20.48 -2.73 28.93
CA SER A 440 21.18 -4.02 29.03
C SER A 440 21.56 -4.58 27.65
N PHE A 441 20.66 -4.45 26.67
CA PHE A 441 20.90 -4.88 25.29
C PHE A 441 21.98 -4.04 24.61
N LEU A 442 21.92 -2.71 24.72
CA LEU A 442 22.92 -1.80 24.16
C LEU A 442 24.29 -2.00 24.81
N LEU A 443 24.34 -2.21 26.12
CA LEU A 443 25.55 -2.57 26.85
C LEU A 443 26.12 -3.91 26.37
N CYS A 444 25.27 -4.91 26.12
CA CYS A 444 25.72 -6.18 25.57
C CYS A 444 26.24 -6.02 24.13
N CYS A 445 25.58 -5.23 23.28
CA CYS A 445 26.07 -4.91 21.94
C CYS A 445 27.47 -4.28 21.97
N ARG A 446 27.72 -3.40 22.95
CA ARG A 446 29.04 -2.82 23.19
C ARG A 446 30.07 -3.87 23.60
N LYS A 447 29.73 -4.75 24.54
CA LYS A 447 30.63 -5.84 25.01
C LYS A 447 30.99 -6.82 23.90
N LEU A 448 30.03 -7.16 23.04
CA LEU A 448 30.24 -8.08 21.92
C LEU A 448 31.01 -7.44 20.75
N LYS A 449 31.06 -6.11 20.69
CA LYS A 449 31.74 -5.39 19.62
C LYS A 449 33.26 -5.63 19.69
N GLY A 450 33.81 -6.24 18.64
CA GLY A 450 35.24 -6.58 18.56
C GLY A 450 35.56 -8.03 18.97
N THR A 451 34.56 -8.78 19.44
CA THR A 451 34.66 -10.23 19.69
C THR A 451 34.36 -11.03 18.40
N PRO A 452 34.67 -12.34 18.32
CA PRO A 452 34.29 -13.16 17.16
C PRO A 452 32.77 -13.38 17.03
N PHE A 453 31.97 -13.05 18.05
CA PHE A 453 30.52 -13.29 18.10
C PHE A 453 29.74 -12.18 17.39
N LYS A 454 29.59 -12.32 16.07
CA LYS A 454 28.75 -11.43 15.26
C LYS A 454 27.30 -11.89 15.30
N PHE A 455 26.36 -10.96 15.45
CA PHE A 455 24.93 -11.30 15.40
C PHE A 455 24.58 -12.03 14.08
N PRO A 456 23.86 -13.16 14.15
CA PRO A 456 23.29 -13.81 12.97
C PRO A 456 22.33 -12.87 12.21
N GLU A 457 22.13 -13.10 10.91
CA GLU A 457 21.26 -12.24 10.09
C GLU A 457 19.80 -12.20 10.60
N ASP A 458 19.30 -13.32 11.13
CA ASP A 458 17.96 -13.39 11.76
C ASP A 458 17.83 -12.44 12.96
N LEU A 459 18.89 -12.33 13.77
CA LEU A 459 18.91 -11.42 14.91
C LEU A 459 19.13 -9.98 14.45
N LYS A 460 20.00 -9.73 13.46
CA LYS A 460 20.20 -8.39 12.90
C LYS A 460 18.93 -7.82 12.28
N SER A 461 18.21 -8.61 11.48
CA SER A 461 16.92 -8.22 10.89
C SER A 461 15.90 -7.92 11.98
N CYS A 462 15.74 -8.84 12.94
CA CYS A 462 14.90 -8.64 14.14
C CYS A 462 15.19 -7.31 14.84
N ILE A 463 16.45 -7.03 15.18
CA ILE A 463 16.81 -5.77 15.85
C ILE A 463 16.47 -4.55 15.00
N ARG A 464 16.68 -4.61 13.68
CA ARG A 464 16.52 -3.46 12.77
C ARG A 464 15.07 -3.17 12.40
N GLU A 465 14.20 -4.17 12.44
CA GLU A 465 12.85 -4.12 11.87
C GLU A 465 11.75 -4.18 12.93
N GLU A 466 11.99 -4.84 14.07
CA GLU A 466 11.02 -4.88 15.15
C GLU A 466 10.88 -3.52 15.85
N LYS A 467 9.68 -3.23 16.37
CA LYS A 467 9.37 -1.95 17.01
C LYS A 467 9.64 -1.99 18.51
N TRP A 468 10.87 -1.66 18.92
CA TRP A 468 11.31 -1.79 20.31
C TRP A 468 11.93 -0.53 20.92
N LEU A 469 12.22 0.50 20.12
CA LEU A 469 12.68 1.79 20.63
C LEU A 469 11.51 2.73 20.82
N ARG A 470 11.34 3.26 22.03
CA ARG A 470 10.32 4.26 22.33
C ARG A 470 10.74 5.63 21.81
N THR A 471 9.84 6.34 21.15
CA THR A 471 10.05 7.73 20.74
C THR A 471 9.44 8.69 21.75
N ARG A 472 9.82 9.97 21.72
CA ARG A 472 9.22 11.06 22.51
C ARG A 472 7.70 11.20 22.29
N ARG A 473 7.15 10.59 21.24
CA ARG A 473 5.70 10.56 20.97
C ARG A 473 4.98 9.47 21.78
N GLY A 474 5.72 8.63 22.51
CA GLY A 474 5.20 7.52 23.30
C GLY A 474 4.96 6.23 22.50
N ASP A 475 5.13 6.24 21.17
CA ASP A 475 5.06 5.06 20.32
C ASP A 475 6.39 4.29 20.28
N TYR A 476 6.32 2.99 20.02
CA TYR A 476 7.50 2.16 19.75
C TYR A 476 7.73 2.03 18.25
N ARG A 477 8.97 2.23 17.82
CA ARG A 477 9.40 2.19 16.43
C ARG A 477 10.63 1.32 16.23
N SER A 478 10.82 0.93 14.98
CA SER A 478 12.05 0.22 14.59
C SER A 478 13.23 1.19 14.60
N PRO A 479 14.46 0.73 14.87
CA PRO A 479 15.63 1.60 14.84
C PRO A 479 15.79 2.38 13.53
N ARG A 480 15.45 1.75 12.39
CA ARG A 480 15.48 2.39 11.06
C ARG A 480 14.50 3.55 10.90
N GLU A 481 13.53 3.68 11.78
CA GLU A 481 12.51 4.74 11.79
C GLU A 481 12.71 5.74 12.94
N CYS A 482 13.83 5.64 13.66
CA CYS A 482 14.15 6.48 14.81
C CYS A 482 15.28 7.46 14.52
N ILE A 483 15.22 8.62 15.17
CA ILE A 483 16.27 9.64 15.16
C ILE A 483 16.81 9.81 16.57
N LEU A 484 18.14 9.82 16.72
CA LEU A 484 18.76 10.26 17.97
C LEU A 484 18.87 11.78 17.93
N PHE A 485 18.24 12.47 18.87
CA PHE A 485 18.21 13.93 18.90
C PHE A 485 19.63 14.52 19.02
N SER A 486 19.93 15.55 18.22
CA SER A 486 21.11 16.41 18.33
C SER A 486 20.68 17.88 18.30
N PRO A 487 21.53 18.82 18.75
CA PRO A 487 21.21 20.25 18.70
C PRO A 487 20.83 20.77 17.30
N ASP A 488 21.33 20.14 16.23
CA ASP A 488 20.99 20.48 14.84
C ASP A 488 19.49 20.38 14.53
N TRP A 489 18.74 19.62 15.34
CA TRP A 489 17.29 19.44 15.20
C TRP A 489 16.45 20.50 15.92
N GLU A 490 17.07 21.37 16.72
CA GLU A 490 16.38 22.33 17.60
C GLU A 490 15.39 23.19 16.82
N TYR A 491 15.80 23.73 15.67
CA TYR A 491 14.98 24.64 14.86
C TYR A 491 13.97 23.94 13.95
N ILE A 492 14.14 22.66 13.58
CA ILE A 492 13.14 21.94 12.78
C ILE A 492 12.09 21.25 13.66
N SER A 493 12.43 20.92 14.91
CA SER A 493 11.57 20.19 15.84
C SER A 493 10.22 20.86 16.16
N PRO A 494 10.07 22.21 16.24
CA PRO A 494 8.79 22.84 16.55
C PRO A 494 7.78 22.74 15.40
N ILE A 495 8.29 22.63 14.16
CA ILE A 495 7.49 22.58 12.93
C ILE A 495 7.40 21.16 12.33
N SER A 496 7.90 20.15 13.04
CA SER A 496 7.88 18.75 12.58
C SER A 496 7.68 17.76 13.73
N ARG A 497 6.96 16.67 13.47
CA ARG A 497 6.70 15.60 14.44
C ARG A 497 7.64 14.41 14.25
N LEU A 498 8.94 14.68 14.35
CA LEU A 498 9.99 13.70 14.08
C LEU A 498 10.04 12.58 15.13
N PRO A 499 10.40 11.35 14.74
CA PRO A 499 10.45 10.18 15.62
C PRO A 499 11.75 10.15 16.44
N PHE A 500 11.95 11.15 17.30
CA PHE A 500 13.10 11.19 18.20
C PHE A 500 13.00 10.11 19.28
N ILE A 501 14.07 9.36 19.52
CA ILE A 501 14.17 8.45 20.67
C ILE A 501 13.89 9.24 21.95
N ASP A 502 13.14 8.65 22.89
CA ASP A 502 12.74 9.28 24.14
C ASP A 502 13.90 9.43 25.13
N ASP A 503 14.80 10.36 24.84
CA ASP A 503 15.93 10.75 25.68
C ASP A 503 15.54 11.73 26.80
N SER A 504 14.25 11.84 27.12
CA SER A 504 13.78 12.60 28.28
C SER A 504 14.15 11.88 29.57
N GLU A 505 14.32 12.63 30.66
CA GLU A 505 14.58 12.07 32.00
C GLU A 505 13.47 11.12 32.47
N ASN A 506 12.27 11.23 31.90
CA ASN A 506 11.13 10.38 32.24
C ASN A 506 11.24 8.96 31.65
N TYR A 507 12.12 8.72 30.66
CA TYR A 507 12.28 7.41 30.05
C TYR A 507 13.74 6.96 29.90
N TYR A 508 14.39 7.12 28.74
CA TYR A 508 15.78 6.63 28.56
C TYR A 508 16.83 7.55 29.20
N GLY A 509 16.51 8.82 29.43
CA GLY A 509 17.45 9.83 29.92
C GLY A 509 18.59 10.12 28.94
N LYS A 510 19.51 11.01 29.35
CA LYS A 510 20.65 11.40 28.49
C LYS A 510 21.69 10.30 28.26
N ASN A 511 21.68 9.24 29.07
CA ASN A 511 22.59 8.10 28.94
C ASN A 511 22.43 7.35 27.60
N ILE A 512 21.27 7.44 26.93
CA ILE A 512 21.05 6.82 25.62
C ILE A 512 22.01 7.34 24.55
N HIS A 513 22.48 8.59 24.69
CA HIS A 513 23.44 9.22 23.78
C HIS A 513 24.83 8.60 23.84
N GLU A 514 25.19 7.96 24.96
CA GLU A 514 26.46 7.21 25.06
C GLU A 514 26.51 6.05 24.07
N TYR A 515 25.36 5.51 23.67
CA TYR A 515 25.23 4.37 22.75
C TYR A 515 25.08 4.79 21.28
N LYS A 516 25.48 6.01 20.91
CA LYS A 516 25.37 6.55 19.53
C LYS A 516 25.95 5.61 18.47
N LYS A 517 27.08 4.95 18.75
CA LYS A 517 27.75 4.04 17.79
C LYS A 517 26.95 2.74 17.58
N GLU A 518 26.36 2.21 18.63
CA GLU A 518 25.53 1.01 18.63
C GLU A 518 24.18 1.28 17.95
N LEU A 519 23.53 2.41 18.28
CA LEU A 519 22.28 2.83 17.65
C LEU A 519 22.47 3.08 16.14
N LYS A 520 23.59 3.71 15.73
CA LYS A 520 23.93 3.90 14.31
C LYS A 520 24.06 2.56 13.56
N SER A 521 24.69 1.55 14.16
CA SER A 521 24.85 0.23 13.49
C SER A 521 23.52 -0.55 13.35
N MET A 522 22.53 -0.21 14.19
CA MET A 522 21.15 -0.72 14.12
C MET A 522 20.27 0.07 13.14
N GLY A 523 20.74 1.20 12.59
CA GLY A 523 20.02 1.98 11.59
C GLY A 523 19.32 3.23 12.11
N VAL A 524 19.51 3.59 13.39
CA VAL A 524 19.05 4.90 13.91
C VAL A 524 19.79 6.02 13.20
N ALA A 525 19.05 7.04 12.76
CA ALA A 525 19.66 8.25 12.22
C ALA A 525 20.26 9.06 13.38
N VAL A 526 21.59 9.14 13.41
CA VAL A 526 22.35 9.85 14.46
C VAL A 526 23.08 11.09 13.95
N GLU A 527 23.18 11.24 12.63
CA GLU A 527 23.69 12.43 11.95
C GLU A 527 22.52 13.15 11.30
N PHE A 528 22.56 14.50 11.31
CA PHE A 528 21.49 15.33 10.78
C PHE A 528 21.12 14.94 9.35
N LYS A 529 22.11 14.90 8.44
CA LYS A 529 21.96 14.53 7.02
C LYS A 529 21.25 13.18 6.80
N ASP A 530 21.53 12.18 7.63
CA ASP A 530 20.94 10.83 7.49
C ASP A 530 19.47 10.81 7.91
N GLY A 531 19.09 11.74 8.80
CA GLY A 531 17.73 11.87 9.34
C GLY A 531 16.83 12.79 8.52
N VAL A 532 17.36 13.64 7.64
CA VAL A 532 16.55 14.66 6.93
C VAL A 532 15.39 14.04 6.13
N LYS A 533 15.56 12.82 5.64
CA LYS A 533 14.50 12.03 4.97
C LYS A 533 13.23 11.83 5.79
N PHE A 534 13.28 11.97 7.11
CA PHE A 534 12.10 11.89 7.99
C PHE A 534 11.31 13.19 8.05
N VAL A 535 11.87 14.33 7.62
CA VAL A 535 11.22 15.64 7.70
C VAL A 535 9.99 15.73 6.79
N PRO A 536 10.06 15.43 5.46
CA PRO A 536 8.90 15.57 4.58
C PRO A 536 7.62 14.84 5.05
N PRO A 537 7.66 13.55 5.47
CA PRO A 537 6.47 12.86 5.92
C PRO A 537 5.98 13.30 7.31
N ASN A 538 6.78 14.04 8.09
CA ASN A 538 6.43 14.44 9.46
C ASN A 538 6.30 15.96 9.65
N ILE A 539 6.42 16.77 8.60
CA ILE A 539 6.25 18.23 8.69
C ILE A 539 4.82 18.58 9.15
N CYS A 540 4.72 19.51 10.09
CA CYS A 540 3.48 19.97 10.71
C CYS A 540 3.58 21.49 10.92
N LEU A 541 3.41 22.25 9.84
CA LEU A 541 3.34 23.71 9.94
C LEU A 541 2.12 24.09 10.78
N LEU A 542 2.33 24.97 11.76
CA LEU A 542 1.30 25.41 12.70
C LEU A 542 0.24 26.25 11.98
N GLN A 543 -1.01 26.22 12.45
CA GLN A 543 -2.12 26.98 11.85
C GLN A 543 -1.89 28.50 11.89
N ASN A 544 -1.07 28.99 12.81
CA ASN A 544 -0.70 30.40 12.89
C ASN A 544 0.70 30.63 12.29
N PRO A 545 0.82 31.27 11.11
CA PRO A 545 2.09 31.47 10.43
C PRO A 545 3.10 32.29 11.24
N SER A 546 2.63 33.20 12.11
CA SER A 546 3.51 34.05 12.93
C SER A 546 4.26 33.31 14.05
N SER A 547 3.90 32.04 14.30
CA SER A 547 4.64 31.16 15.22
C SER A 547 5.89 30.53 14.60
N ILE A 548 6.10 30.68 13.30
CA ILE A 548 7.27 30.16 12.58
C ILE A 548 8.35 31.24 12.60
N SER A 549 9.43 30.97 13.33
CA SER A 549 10.57 31.87 13.40
C SER A 549 11.40 31.82 12.10
N PRO A 550 12.27 32.82 11.85
CA PRO A 550 13.22 32.78 10.74
C PRO A 550 14.07 31.51 10.75
N GLU A 551 14.53 31.08 11.93
CA GLU A 551 15.37 29.90 12.10
C GLU A 551 14.61 28.61 11.75
N ASN A 552 13.32 28.52 12.09
CA ASN A 552 12.49 27.37 11.69
C ASN A 552 12.39 27.26 10.16
N ALA A 553 12.12 28.38 9.49
CA ALA A 553 12.01 28.44 8.03
C ALA A 553 13.33 28.06 7.35
N LEU A 554 14.45 28.64 7.80
CA LEU A 554 15.78 28.33 7.26
C LEU A 554 16.18 26.87 7.53
N ALA A 555 15.82 26.30 8.68
CA ALA A 555 16.07 24.88 8.97
C ALA A 555 15.29 23.95 8.04
N LEU A 556 14.04 24.32 7.68
CA LEU A 556 13.26 23.57 6.68
C LEU A 556 13.92 23.63 5.30
N LEU A 557 14.38 24.82 4.88
CA LEU A 557 15.07 24.99 3.60
C LEU A 557 16.42 24.25 3.58
N GLU A 558 17.17 24.24 4.68
CA GLU A 558 18.39 23.44 4.83
C GLU A 558 18.08 21.94 4.68
N CYS A 559 16.99 21.46 5.28
CA CYS A 559 16.54 20.08 5.09
C CYS A 559 16.22 19.79 3.61
N MET A 560 15.53 20.72 2.94
CA MET A 560 15.22 20.57 1.52
C MET A 560 16.49 20.57 0.66
N HIS A 561 17.45 21.42 0.98
CA HIS A 561 18.74 21.51 0.31
C HIS A 561 19.47 20.16 0.34
N ILE A 562 19.64 19.58 1.53
CA ILE A 562 20.29 18.27 1.72
C ILE A 562 19.56 17.17 0.93
N LEU A 563 18.23 17.21 0.86
CA LEU A 563 17.45 16.23 0.09
C LEU A 563 17.63 16.39 -1.41
N LEU A 564 17.70 17.63 -1.91
CA LEU A 564 17.90 17.93 -3.32
C LEU A 564 19.33 17.67 -3.82
N GLU A 565 20.30 17.51 -2.92
CA GLU A 565 21.65 17.02 -3.26
C GLU A 565 21.65 15.51 -3.59
N VAL A 566 20.65 14.76 -3.11
CA VAL A 566 20.51 13.35 -3.44
C VAL A 566 20.07 13.21 -4.90
N LYS A 567 20.86 12.46 -5.68
CA LYS A 567 20.59 12.23 -7.10
C LYS A 567 19.18 11.66 -7.32
N ASP A 568 18.45 12.23 -8.28
CA ASP A 568 17.09 11.83 -8.67
C ASP A 568 16.02 11.99 -7.57
N TYR A 569 16.29 12.81 -6.54
CA TYR A 569 15.29 13.10 -5.50
C TYR A 569 14.28 14.16 -5.97
N SER A 570 12.99 13.84 -5.80
CA SER A 570 11.88 14.77 -6.00
C SER A 570 10.95 14.74 -4.79
N PHE A 571 10.44 15.90 -4.38
CA PHE A 571 9.48 15.97 -3.29
C PHE A 571 8.13 15.33 -3.68
N SER A 572 7.53 14.59 -2.77
CA SER A 572 6.18 14.03 -2.98
C SER A 572 5.10 15.13 -2.97
N ASP A 573 4.03 14.95 -3.74
CA ASP A 573 2.86 15.85 -3.74
C ASP A 573 2.29 16.09 -2.32
N ALA A 574 2.32 15.05 -1.47
CA ALA A 574 1.87 15.15 -0.09
C ALA A 574 2.70 16.13 0.75
N PHE A 575 4.01 16.19 0.52
CA PHE A 575 4.88 17.17 1.16
C PHE A 575 4.61 18.57 0.60
N ILE A 576 4.59 18.73 -0.72
CA ILE A 576 4.31 20.01 -1.39
C ILE A 576 3.00 20.61 -0.86
N LYS A 577 1.92 19.83 -0.83
CA LYS A 577 0.62 20.27 -0.29
C LYS A 577 0.67 20.74 1.18
N ARG A 578 1.53 20.14 2.01
CA ARG A 578 1.69 20.55 3.42
C ARG A 578 2.44 21.88 3.52
N VAL A 579 3.46 22.09 2.68
CA VAL A 579 4.23 23.34 2.66
C VAL A 579 3.59 24.45 1.83
N SER A 580 2.54 24.16 1.05
CA SER A 580 1.72 25.17 0.35
C SER A 580 0.85 26.03 1.28
N GLN A 581 0.87 25.81 2.59
CA GLN A 581 0.18 26.69 3.55
C GLN A 581 0.90 28.04 3.67
N PRO A 582 0.26 29.09 4.22
CA PRO A 582 0.95 30.35 4.48
C PRO A 582 1.98 30.19 5.59
N TRP A 583 3.26 30.45 5.31
CA TRP A 583 4.33 30.42 6.32
C TRP A 583 5.56 31.26 5.96
N LEU A 584 5.71 31.66 4.71
CA LEU A 584 6.78 32.56 4.28
C LEU A 584 6.35 34.01 4.54
N LYS A 585 7.16 34.73 5.30
CA LYS A 585 6.98 36.15 5.56
C LYS A 585 7.45 36.94 4.34
N THR A 586 6.59 37.81 3.85
CA THR A 586 6.85 38.75 2.77
C THR A 586 6.66 40.17 3.27
N TYR A 587 7.08 41.17 2.50
CA TYR A 587 6.73 42.57 2.76
C TYR A 587 5.21 42.83 2.74
N ALA A 588 4.42 41.90 2.19
CA ALA A 588 2.96 41.90 2.16
C ALA A 588 2.31 40.93 3.19
N GLY A 589 3.03 40.57 4.25
CA GLY A 589 2.58 39.63 5.30
C GLY A 589 2.96 38.17 5.03
N TYR A 590 2.42 37.24 5.83
CA TYR A 590 2.66 35.81 5.63
C TYR A 590 1.84 35.26 4.46
N ARG A 591 2.51 34.62 3.50
CA ARG A 591 1.93 34.12 2.26
C ARG A 591 2.30 32.65 2.02
N ARG A 592 1.55 32.00 1.13
CA ARG A 592 1.89 30.67 0.62
C ARG A 592 3.08 30.79 -0.32
N PRO A 593 3.94 29.77 -0.46
CA PRO A 593 5.05 29.80 -1.41
C PRO A 593 4.67 30.25 -2.83
N SER A 594 3.55 29.76 -3.38
CA SER A 594 3.05 30.15 -4.71
C SER A 594 2.60 31.60 -4.84
N GLU A 595 2.47 32.31 -3.71
CA GLU A 595 2.08 33.71 -3.61
C GLU A 595 3.28 34.58 -3.16
N CYS A 596 4.50 34.05 -3.24
CA CYS A 596 5.74 34.72 -2.86
C CYS A 596 6.67 34.91 -4.07
N LEU A 597 7.45 35.99 -4.03
CA LEU A 597 8.53 36.28 -4.97
C LEU A 597 9.87 36.32 -4.23
N LEU A 598 10.92 35.77 -4.83
CA LEU A 598 12.28 35.96 -4.33
C LEU A 598 12.89 37.21 -4.99
N PHE A 599 13.17 38.24 -4.20
CA PHE A 599 13.79 39.46 -4.71
C PHE A 599 15.26 39.21 -5.07
N ASP A 600 15.66 39.58 -6.28
CA ASP A 600 17.03 39.46 -6.78
C ASP A 600 17.43 40.70 -7.59
N SER A 601 18.65 40.71 -8.12
CA SER A 601 19.16 41.83 -8.93
C SER A 601 18.41 42.02 -10.25
N LYS A 602 17.67 41.02 -10.76
CA LYS A 602 16.85 41.17 -11.96
C LYS A 602 15.55 41.88 -11.63
N PHE A 603 14.93 41.59 -10.49
CA PHE A 603 13.75 42.32 -10.01
C PHE A 603 14.09 43.77 -9.65
N ASP A 604 15.26 44.03 -9.06
CA ASP A 604 15.71 45.36 -8.64
C ASP A 604 15.86 46.36 -9.82
N LEU A 605 16.00 45.86 -11.05
CA LEU A 605 16.01 46.71 -12.27
C LEU A 605 14.67 47.39 -12.53
N PHE A 606 13.56 46.84 -12.04
CA PHE A 606 12.20 47.27 -12.39
C PHE A 606 11.34 47.62 -11.16
N LEU A 607 11.51 46.88 -10.07
CA LEU A 607 10.62 46.90 -8.91
C LEU A 607 11.42 47.11 -7.61
N LYS A 608 10.77 47.71 -6.61
CA LYS A 608 11.27 47.75 -5.23
C LYS A 608 10.76 46.55 -4.44
N LYS A 609 11.45 46.22 -3.35
CA LYS A 609 11.08 45.16 -2.40
C LYS A 609 9.64 45.26 -1.87
N THR A 610 9.08 46.46 -1.83
CA THR A 610 7.71 46.73 -1.37
C THR A 610 6.65 46.69 -2.47
N ASP A 611 7.04 46.63 -3.75
CA ASP A 611 6.10 46.73 -4.88
C ASP A 611 5.31 45.43 -5.10
N GLY A 612 5.66 44.35 -4.40
CA GLY A 612 5.02 43.04 -4.50
C GLY A 612 5.18 42.20 -3.23
N PRO A 613 4.62 40.98 -3.20
CA PRO A 613 4.80 40.04 -2.10
C PRO A 613 6.18 39.36 -2.13
N PHE A 614 7.24 40.17 -2.10
CA PHE A 614 8.61 39.68 -2.04
C PHE A 614 8.94 39.15 -0.65
N ILE A 615 9.66 38.03 -0.58
CA ILE A 615 10.14 37.45 0.67
C ILE A 615 10.93 38.50 1.46
N ASP A 616 10.61 38.63 2.74
CA ASP A 616 11.21 39.61 3.64
C ASP A 616 12.64 39.17 4.01
N GLU A 617 13.60 39.61 3.20
CA GLU A 617 15.02 39.33 3.41
C GLU A 617 15.55 39.94 4.73
N GLU A 618 14.97 41.04 5.21
CA GLU A 618 15.36 41.63 6.50
C GLU A 618 14.97 40.72 7.67
N PHE A 619 13.85 40.01 7.55
CA PHE A 619 13.40 39.04 8.54
C PHE A 619 14.19 37.72 8.51
N TYR A 620 14.50 37.18 7.32
CA TYR A 620 15.19 35.90 7.18
C TYR A 620 16.73 36.01 7.11
N GLY A 621 17.26 37.21 6.88
CA GLY A 621 18.66 37.44 6.55
C GLY A 621 19.02 36.99 5.13
N SER A 622 20.22 37.40 4.67
CA SER A 622 20.69 37.11 3.30
C SER A 622 20.80 35.62 2.97
N LYS A 623 20.85 34.74 3.97
CA LYS A 623 20.87 33.27 3.81
C LYS A 623 19.64 32.75 3.05
N ILE A 624 18.50 33.43 3.12
CA ILE A 624 17.29 32.98 2.39
C ILE A 624 17.51 32.91 0.87
N THR A 625 18.34 33.81 0.34
CA THR A 625 18.63 33.91 -1.10
C THR A 625 19.48 32.75 -1.62
N THR A 626 20.25 32.08 -0.74
CA THR A 626 21.05 30.91 -1.13
C THR A 626 20.18 29.69 -1.42
N TYR A 627 18.94 29.67 -0.92
CA TYR A 627 17.98 28.57 -1.12
C TYR A 627 17.07 28.77 -2.35
N ARG A 628 17.55 29.44 -3.39
CA ARG A 628 16.78 29.75 -4.60
C ARG A 628 16.15 28.50 -5.23
N LYS A 629 16.89 27.39 -5.29
CA LYS A 629 16.42 26.13 -5.87
C LYS A 629 15.29 25.54 -5.03
N GLU A 630 15.49 25.46 -3.71
CA GLU A 630 14.55 24.91 -2.74
C GLU A 630 13.24 25.71 -2.73
N LEU A 631 13.35 27.04 -2.75
CA LEU A 631 12.19 27.95 -2.82
C LEU A 631 11.41 27.75 -4.12
N SER A 632 12.11 27.60 -5.25
CA SER A 632 11.48 27.32 -6.55
C SER A 632 10.73 25.98 -6.55
N GLU A 633 11.27 24.94 -5.92
CA GLU A 633 10.64 23.60 -5.84
C GLU A 633 9.31 23.59 -5.07
N ILE A 634 9.13 24.51 -4.12
CA ILE A 634 7.87 24.65 -3.35
C ILE A 634 6.91 25.68 -3.97
N GLY A 635 7.27 26.27 -5.11
CA GLY A 635 6.42 27.16 -5.89
C GLY A 635 6.68 28.66 -5.70
N VAL A 636 7.73 29.06 -4.98
CA VAL A 636 8.14 30.48 -4.95
C VAL A 636 8.60 30.90 -6.34
N ILE A 637 8.11 32.04 -6.80
CA ILE A 637 8.49 32.57 -8.11
C ILE A 637 9.86 33.23 -7.98
N VAL A 638 10.86 32.65 -8.64
CA VAL A 638 12.25 33.12 -8.63
C VAL A 638 12.69 33.73 -9.97
N GLU A 639 11.92 33.52 -11.04
CA GLU A 639 12.20 34.09 -12.35
C GLU A 639 11.38 35.37 -12.58
N VAL A 640 12.07 36.42 -13.04
CA VAL A 640 11.52 37.77 -13.16
C VAL A 640 10.31 37.84 -14.10
N GLU A 641 10.28 37.06 -15.18
CA GLU A 641 9.16 37.06 -16.13
C GLU A 641 7.90 36.39 -15.57
N GLN A 642 8.06 35.37 -14.73
CA GLN A 642 6.98 34.58 -14.16
C GLN A 642 6.24 35.33 -13.04
N GLY A 643 6.82 36.42 -12.52
CA GLY A 643 6.24 37.23 -11.46
C GLY A 643 5.08 38.12 -11.90
N CYS A 644 4.89 38.34 -13.20
CA CYS A 644 3.91 39.30 -13.72
C CYS A 644 2.48 39.11 -13.19
N PRO A 645 1.88 37.90 -13.19
CA PRO A 645 0.52 37.72 -12.69
C PRO A 645 0.38 38.07 -11.20
N LEU A 646 1.37 37.68 -10.40
CA LEU A 646 1.36 37.90 -8.95
C LEU A 646 1.54 39.39 -8.61
N ILE A 647 2.50 40.06 -9.27
CA ILE A 647 2.69 41.51 -9.15
C ILE A 647 1.45 42.28 -9.60
N ALA A 648 0.84 41.91 -10.73
CA ALA A 648 -0.39 42.54 -11.22
C ALA A 648 -1.55 42.39 -10.23
N SER A 649 -1.73 41.20 -9.64
CA SER A 649 -2.76 40.98 -8.61
C SER A 649 -2.52 41.83 -7.35
N HIS A 650 -1.27 42.20 -7.08
CA HIS A 650 -0.88 42.99 -5.92
C HIS A 650 -1.11 44.49 -6.09
N LEU A 651 -1.42 44.97 -7.30
CA LEU A 651 -1.66 46.38 -7.58
C LEU A 651 -2.74 47.04 -6.70
N HIS A 652 -3.74 46.28 -6.26
CA HIS A 652 -4.83 46.77 -5.41
C HIS A 652 -4.40 47.10 -3.97
N PHE A 653 -3.20 46.70 -3.54
CA PHE A 653 -2.66 47.00 -2.21
C PHE A 653 -1.79 48.26 -2.17
N HIS A 654 -1.58 48.89 -3.32
CA HIS A 654 -0.79 50.11 -3.44
C HIS A 654 -1.68 51.34 -3.57
N ASP A 655 -1.21 52.46 -3.03
CA ASP A 655 -1.89 53.76 -3.14
C ASP A 655 -1.00 54.84 -3.80
N GLU A 656 0.27 54.55 -4.02
CA GLU A 656 1.25 55.52 -4.52
C GLU A 656 1.38 55.47 -6.05
N ARG A 657 1.19 56.61 -6.72
CA ARG A 657 1.34 56.75 -8.18
C ARG A 657 2.66 56.20 -8.70
N SER A 658 3.77 56.45 -8.00
CA SER A 658 5.10 56.02 -8.46
C SER A 658 5.21 54.49 -8.53
N THR A 659 4.51 53.77 -7.65
CA THR A 659 4.47 52.31 -7.62
C THR A 659 3.63 51.76 -8.77
N PHE A 660 2.46 52.34 -9.04
CA PHE A 660 1.64 51.95 -10.21
C PHE A 660 2.42 52.09 -11.52
N VAL A 661 3.13 53.20 -11.71
CA VAL A 661 3.94 53.42 -12.92
C VAL A 661 5.04 52.37 -13.04
N ARG A 662 5.85 52.14 -12.00
CA ARG A 662 6.90 51.09 -12.02
C ARG A 662 6.35 49.70 -12.33
N VAL A 663 5.23 49.34 -11.71
CA VAL A 663 4.59 48.04 -11.95
C VAL A 663 4.08 47.94 -13.39
N TYR A 664 3.44 48.97 -13.94
CA TYR A 664 3.01 48.94 -15.33
C TYR A 664 4.19 48.90 -16.32
N GLU A 665 5.30 49.56 -16.02
CA GLU A 665 6.53 49.47 -16.81
C GLU A 665 7.10 48.05 -16.80
N TYR A 666 7.19 47.43 -15.62
CA TYR A 666 7.57 46.03 -15.45
C TYR A 666 6.66 45.08 -16.25
N LEU A 667 5.34 45.21 -16.12
CA LEU A 667 4.39 44.37 -16.86
C LEU A 667 4.50 44.57 -18.37
N ASN A 668 4.78 45.80 -18.83
CA ASN A 668 4.99 46.10 -20.24
C ASN A 668 6.29 45.49 -20.79
N GLU A 669 7.39 45.53 -20.03
CA GLU A 669 8.68 44.94 -20.43
C GLU A 669 8.52 43.44 -20.75
N PHE A 670 7.79 42.73 -19.90
CA PHE A 670 7.51 41.29 -20.08
C PHE A 670 6.26 40.99 -20.93
N LYS A 671 5.67 42.01 -21.57
CA LYS A 671 4.51 41.90 -22.47
C LYS A 671 3.32 41.17 -21.84
N TRP A 672 3.14 41.32 -20.53
CA TRP A 672 2.08 40.65 -19.79
C TRP A 672 0.70 41.18 -20.20
N LYS A 673 -0.31 40.31 -20.16
CA LYS A 673 -1.70 40.66 -20.47
C LYS A 673 -2.64 40.16 -19.36
N PRO A 674 -3.68 40.94 -18.99
CA PRO A 674 -4.67 40.49 -18.02
C PRO A 674 -5.51 39.34 -18.55
N ASP A 675 -5.62 38.26 -17.79
CA ASP A 675 -6.39 37.07 -18.15
C ASP A 675 -7.90 37.24 -17.90
N CYS A 676 -8.31 38.12 -16.97
CA CYS A 676 -9.69 38.35 -16.62
C CYS A 676 -10.09 39.84 -16.63
N GLU A 677 -11.40 40.13 -16.75
CA GLU A 677 -11.92 41.51 -16.82
C GLU A 677 -11.61 42.35 -15.57
N ALA A 678 -11.54 41.74 -14.38
CA ALA A 678 -11.24 42.46 -13.13
C ALA A 678 -9.81 43.02 -13.12
N ASP A 679 -8.87 42.29 -13.71
CA ASP A 679 -7.46 42.65 -13.84
C ASP A 679 -7.22 43.65 -14.98
N ARG A 680 -8.24 43.91 -15.81
CA ARG A 680 -8.19 44.93 -16.86
C ARG A 680 -8.50 46.34 -16.36
N ARG A 681 -8.75 46.53 -15.07
CA ARG A 681 -8.94 47.89 -14.54
C ARG A 681 -7.61 48.62 -14.52
N ILE A 682 -7.64 49.89 -14.91
CA ILE A 682 -6.48 50.77 -14.96
C ILE A 682 -6.61 51.76 -13.81
N TRP A 683 -5.58 51.89 -13.00
CA TRP A 683 -5.57 52.87 -11.92
C TRP A 683 -5.33 54.27 -12.49
N ILE A 684 -6.18 55.23 -12.15
CA ILE A 684 -6.13 56.61 -12.64
C ILE A 684 -5.80 57.55 -11.48
N PRO A 685 -4.72 58.36 -11.58
CA PRO A 685 -4.39 59.33 -10.55
C PRO A 685 -5.48 60.42 -10.44
N ASN A 686 -5.95 60.71 -9.21
CA ASN A 686 -6.92 61.78 -8.94
C ASN A 686 -6.34 62.89 -8.06
N GLY A 687 -5.34 63.62 -8.57
CA GLY A 687 -4.71 64.73 -7.85
C GLY A 687 -4.15 64.32 -6.49
N ASN A 688 -4.57 65.01 -5.41
CA ASN A 688 -4.14 64.75 -4.02
C ASN A 688 -5.02 63.74 -3.25
N GLN A 689 -6.05 63.17 -3.89
CA GLN A 689 -6.89 62.11 -3.31
C GLN A 689 -6.43 60.74 -3.82
N ASN A 690 -6.82 59.67 -3.13
CA ASN A 690 -6.61 58.30 -3.62
C ASN A 690 -7.18 58.18 -5.04
N GLY A 691 -6.38 57.62 -5.96
CA GLY A 691 -6.77 57.44 -7.36
C GLY A 691 -7.99 56.54 -7.53
N ALA A 692 -8.54 56.50 -8.74
CA ALA A 692 -9.74 55.73 -9.06
C ALA A 692 -9.43 54.61 -10.06
N TRP A 693 -10.03 53.44 -9.87
CA TRP A 693 -9.96 52.35 -10.84
C TRP A 693 -10.96 52.58 -11.97
N ALA A 694 -10.47 52.69 -13.21
CA ALA A 694 -11.29 52.86 -14.40
C ALA A 694 -11.27 51.60 -15.26
N SER A 695 -12.41 51.28 -15.87
CA SER A 695 -12.51 50.17 -16.81
C SER A 695 -12.00 50.60 -18.20
N PRO A 696 -11.44 49.70 -19.03
CA PRO A 696 -10.89 50.05 -20.34
C PRO A 696 -11.89 50.70 -21.29
N ASP A 697 -13.17 50.35 -21.19
CA ASP A 697 -14.28 50.89 -22.00
C ASP A 697 -14.61 52.35 -21.65
N GLN A 698 -14.28 52.78 -20.44
CA GLN A 698 -14.40 54.16 -19.96
C GLN A 698 -13.14 54.98 -20.25
N CYS A 699 -12.10 54.37 -20.80
CA CYS A 699 -10.82 55.00 -21.09
C CYS A 699 -10.60 55.16 -22.59
N VAL A 700 -9.83 56.19 -22.95
CA VAL A 700 -9.31 56.38 -24.30
C VAL A 700 -7.85 56.83 -24.20
N ILE A 701 -7.01 56.41 -25.15
CA ILE A 701 -5.62 56.85 -25.16
C ILE A 701 -5.55 58.37 -25.36
N ASN A 702 -6.18 58.88 -26.42
CA ASN A 702 -6.13 60.29 -26.78
C ASN A 702 -7.50 60.80 -27.27
N ASP A 703 -7.94 61.95 -26.74
CA ASP A 703 -9.08 62.72 -27.23
C ASP A 703 -8.58 64.02 -27.91
N LYS A 704 -8.28 63.92 -29.21
CA LYS A 704 -7.76 65.05 -30.00
C LYS A 704 -8.75 66.23 -30.06
N ASP A 705 -10.04 65.93 -30.04
CA ASP A 705 -11.08 66.95 -30.15
C ASP A 705 -11.41 67.58 -28.79
N ARG A 706 -10.96 66.97 -27.68
CA ARG A 706 -11.22 67.41 -26.30
C ARG A 706 -12.72 67.55 -26.00
N LEU A 707 -13.53 66.64 -26.53
CA LEU A 707 -14.98 66.62 -26.35
C LEU A 707 -15.43 65.68 -25.21
N PHE A 708 -14.59 64.71 -24.85
CA PHE A 708 -14.98 63.58 -24.00
C PHE A 708 -14.40 63.64 -22.59
N GLY A 709 -13.63 64.66 -22.22
CA GLY A 709 -12.95 64.73 -20.91
C GLY A 709 -13.87 64.67 -19.68
N LEU A 710 -15.19 64.81 -19.84
CA LEU A 710 -16.19 64.61 -18.77
C LEU A 710 -16.84 63.23 -18.76
N GLN A 711 -16.71 62.45 -19.85
CA GLN A 711 -17.37 61.15 -20.06
C GLN A 711 -16.38 59.98 -20.13
N LEU A 712 -15.19 60.21 -20.67
CA LEU A 712 -14.12 59.22 -20.83
C LEU A 712 -12.85 59.72 -20.15
N THR A 713 -12.11 58.81 -19.54
CA THR A 713 -10.79 59.10 -18.99
C THR A 713 -9.74 59.05 -20.10
N VAL A 714 -9.06 60.18 -20.34
CA VAL A 714 -8.01 60.28 -21.36
C VAL A 714 -6.66 59.89 -20.75
N LEU A 715 -6.08 58.77 -21.16
CA LEU A 715 -4.87 58.24 -20.51
C LEU A 715 -3.60 59.05 -20.81
N GLU A 716 -3.52 59.71 -21.97
CA GLU A 716 -2.38 60.57 -22.37
C GLU A 716 -2.12 61.72 -21.38
N THR A 717 -3.11 62.11 -20.58
CA THR A 717 -2.90 63.16 -19.56
C THR A 717 -2.22 62.65 -18.29
N TYR A 718 -2.10 61.33 -18.10
CA TYR A 718 -1.62 60.72 -16.86
C TYR A 718 -0.37 59.86 -17.04
N PHE A 719 -0.18 59.25 -18.22
CA PHE A 719 0.85 58.25 -18.48
C PHE A 719 1.70 58.59 -19.70
N GLU A 720 2.95 58.15 -19.68
CA GLU A 720 3.89 58.32 -20.78
C GLU A 720 3.57 57.41 -21.98
N HIS A 721 4.10 57.78 -23.15
CA HIS A 721 3.77 57.15 -24.43
C HIS A 721 4.01 55.63 -24.47
N ASN A 722 5.05 55.13 -23.80
CA ASN A 722 5.34 53.70 -23.67
C ASN A 722 4.18 52.93 -23.00
N LEU A 723 3.63 53.47 -21.91
CA LEU A 723 2.50 52.89 -21.19
C LEU A 723 1.18 53.07 -21.94
N LEU A 724 1.01 54.15 -22.71
CA LEU A 724 -0.16 54.30 -23.59
C LEU A 724 -0.24 53.18 -24.62
N ALA A 725 0.89 52.80 -25.21
CA ALA A 725 0.95 51.64 -26.11
C ALA A 725 0.56 50.36 -25.36
N PHE A 726 1.09 50.18 -24.14
CA PHE A 726 0.76 49.05 -23.26
C PHE A 726 -0.74 48.93 -22.98
N PHE A 727 -1.39 50.00 -22.54
CA PHE A 727 -2.83 49.99 -22.26
C PHE A 727 -3.66 49.70 -23.52
N SER A 728 -3.20 50.14 -24.69
CA SER A 728 -3.90 49.84 -25.94
C SER A 728 -3.82 48.36 -26.31
N TYR A 729 -2.65 47.72 -26.25
CA TYR A 729 -2.51 46.33 -26.70
C TYR A 729 -2.83 45.28 -25.63
N ALA A 730 -2.56 45.56 -24.35
CA ALA A 730 -2.74 44.59 -23.27
C ALA A 730 -4.15 44.70 -22.64
N PHE A 731 -4.66 45.92 -22.47
CA PHE A 731 -5.95 46.17 -21.81
C PHE A 731 -7.09 46.45 -22.82
N GLY A 732 -6.76 46.61 -24.10
CA GLY A 732 -7.76 46.87 -25.15
C GLY A 732 -8.33 48.28 -25.12
N VAL A 733 -7.64 49.25 -24.50
CA VAL A 733 -8.08 50.64 -24.46
C VAL A 733 -8.11 51.21 -25.87
N LYS A 734 -9.24 51.82 -26.25
CA LYS A 734 -9.44 52.43 -27.56
C LYS A 734 -8.44 53.56 -27.77
N SER A 735 -7.83 53.63 -28.96
CA SER A 735 -6.86 54.70 -29.27
C SER A 735 -7.51 56.07 -29.41
N ARG A 736 -8.77 56.13 -29.87
CA ARG A 736 -9.58 57.34 -30.05
C ARG A 736 -11.06 57.03 -29.76
N PRO A 737 -11.90 58.04 -29.46
CA PRO A 737 -13.34 57.84 -29.29
C PRO A 737 -13.99 57.31 -30.58
N SER A 738 -14.95 56.40 -30.42
CA SER A 738 -15.67 55.76 -31.53
C SER A 738 -16.96 56.52 -31.89
N ILE A 739 -17.56 56.22 -33.05
CA ILE A 739 -18.83 56.85 -33.46
C ILE A 739 -19.97 56.65 -32.44
N GLU A 740 -19.99 55.51 -31.75
CA GLU A 740 -20.94 55.23 -30.68
C GLU A 740 -20.73 56.17 -29.49
N ASP A 741 -19.47 56.50 -29.16
CA ASP A 741 -19.13 57.45 -28.11
C ASP A 741 -19.61 58.85 -28.51
N TYR A 742 -19.42 59.28 -29.76
CA TYR A 742 -19.99 60.54 -30.29
C TYR A 742 -21.53 60.54 -30.24
N CYS A 743 -22.20 59.44 -30.57
CA CYS A 743 -23.66 59.36 -30.46
C CYS A 743 -24.14 59.46 -29.01
N LYS A 744 -23.44 58.82 -28.06
CA LYS A 744 -23.72 58.95 -26.61
C LYS A 744 -23.50 60.39 -26.14
N LEU A 745 -22.41 61.03 -26.58
CA LEU A 745 -22.13 62.43 -26.28
C LEU A 745 -23.26 63.34 -26.78
N TRP A 746 -23.75 63.13 -28.01
CA TRP A 746 -24.85 63.90 -28.56
C TRP A 746 -26.15 63.71 -27.77
N LYS A 747 -26.50 62.47 -27.38
CA LYS A 747 -27.67 62.21 -26.52
C LYS A 747 -27.57 62.91 -25.16
N VAL A 748 -26.37 63.01 -24.59
CA VAL A 748 -26.15 63.81 -23.37
C VAL A 748 -26.43 65.28 -23.65
N TRP A 749 -25.99 65.83 -24.78
CA TRP A 749 -26.33 67.21 -25.17
C TRP A 749 -27.84 67.42 -25.39
N GLU A 750 -28.53 66.47 -26.03
CA GLU A 750 -29.99 66.53 -26.27
C GLU A 750 -30.84 66.52 -24.99
N SER A 751 -30.38 65.80 -23.96
CA SER A 751 -31.05 65.64 -22.67
C SER A 751 -30.63 66.66 -21.62
N SER A 752 -29.43 67.22 -21.76
CA SER A 752 -28.94 68.28 -20.89
C SER A 752 -29.62 69.62 -21.19
N LYS A 753 -29.83 70.45 -20.16
CA LYS A 753 -30.17 71.88 -20.35
C LYS A 753 -28.94 72.72 -20.75
N ILE A 754 -27.83 72.08 -21.12
CA ILE A 754 -26.55 72.74 -21.41
C ILE A 754 -26.62 73.32 -22.82
N ARG A 755 -26.31 74.61 -22.94
CA ARG A 755 -26.27 75.32 -24.22
C ARG A 755 -25.04 74.84 -25.00
N LEU A 756 -25.24 74.38 -26.24
CA LEU A 756 -24.15 73.84 -27.07
C LEU A 756 -23.32 74.99 -27.65
N SER A 757 -22.01 74.99 -27.41
CA SER A 757 -21.12 76.02 -27.96
C SER A 757 -20.82 75.79 -29.43
N HIS A 758 -20.60 76.88 -30.17
CA HIS A 758 -20.18 76.83 -31.57
C HIS A 758 -18.94 75.94 -31.79
N VAL A 759 -17.95 76.03 -30.89
CA VAL A 759 -16.70 75.25 -30.97
C VAL A 759 -16.97 73.75 -30.81
N HIS A 760 -17.82 73.35 -29.84
CA HIS A 760 -18.14 71.94 -29.62
C HIS A 760 -18.96 71.37 -30.78
N CYS A 761 -19.93 72.13 -31.30
CA CYS A 761 -20.73 71.73 -32.44
C CYS A 761 -19.86 71.55 -33.70
N CYS A 762 -18.96 72.50 -33.99
CA CYS A 762 -18.00 72.40 -35.10
C CYS A 762 -17.10 71.16 -35.01
N LYS A 763 -16.59 70.83 -33.81
CA LYS A 763 -15.75 69.64 -33.61
C LYS A 763 -16.53 68.34 -33.81
N PHE A 764 -17.74 68.26 -33.27
CA PHE A 764 -18.63 67.12 -33.47
C PHE A 764 -18.89 66.87 -34.96
N TRP A 765 -19.44 67.87 -35.65
CA TRP A 765 -19.77 67.73 -37.07
C TRP A 765 -18.51 67.60 -37.94
N GLY A 766 -17.38 68.20 -37.55
CA GLY A 766 -16.10 68.01 -38.20
C GLY A 766 -15.60 66.55 -38.14
N TYR A 767 -15.82 65.85 -37.03
CA TYR A 767 -15.57 64.42 -36.93
C TYR A 767 -16.53 63.61 -37.80
N ILE A 768 -17.83 63.91 -37.75
CA ILE A 768 -18.86 63.23 -38.55
C ILE A 768 -18.57 63.35 -40.04
N ALA A 769 -18.24 64.55 -40.52
CA ALA A 769 -17.92 64.80 -41.92
C ALA A 769 -16.69 64.02 -42.39
N LYS A 770 -15.65 63.93 -41.56
CA LYS A 770 -14.44 63.13 -41.88
C LYS A 770 -14.69 61.63 -41.86
N SER A 771 -15.64 61.18 -41.03
CA SER A 771 -15.92 59.77 -40.77
C SER A 771 -17.19 59.28 -41.48
N TRP A 772 -17.66 60.02 -42.48
CA TRP A 772 -18.92 59.74 -43.16
C TRP A 772 -18.84 58.45 -44.00
N ASN A 773 -19.72 57.49 -43.71
CA ASN A 773 -19.90 56.23 -44.44
C ASN A 773 -21.29 55.66 -44.10
N SER A 774 -21.69 54.55 -44.74
CA SER A 774 -23.01 53.93 -44.53
C SER A 774 -23.28 53.50 -43.09
N LYS A 775 -22.24 53.12 -42.33
CA LYS A 775 -22.35 52.77 -40.90
C LYS A 775 -22.65 54.03 -40.07
N THR A 776 -21.88 55.10 -40.29
CA THR A 776 -22.07 56.40 -39.62
C THR A 776 -23.46 57.00 -39.92
N GLU A 777 -23.90 56.92 -41.18
CA GLU A 777 -25.24 57.38 -41.61
C GLU A 777 -26.35 56.66 -40.86
N LYS A 778 -26.30 55.31 -40.79
CA LYS A 778 -27.29 54.51 -40.06
C LYS A 778 -27.33 54.89 -38.58
N PHE A 779 -26.17 54.95 -37.92
CA PHE A 779 -26.09 55.29 -36.49
C PHE A 779 -26.64 56.69 -36.21
N LEU A 780 -26.29 57.69 -37.01
CA LEU A 780 -26.76 59.06 -36.79
C LEU A 780 -28.25 59.22 -37.09
N THR A 781 -28.75 58.56 -38.13
CA THR A 781 -30.19 58.63 -38.48
C THR A 781 -31.07 58.09 -37.35
N GLU A 782 -30.62 57.02 -36.68
CA GLU A 782 -31.30 56.42 -35.53
C GLU A 782 -31.05 57.18 -34.21
N ALA A 783 -29.85 57.77 -34.04
CA ALA A 783 -29.43 58.38 -32.77
C ALA A 783 -29.79 59.86 -32.61
N LEU A 784 -29.81 60.64 -33.71
CA LEU A 784 -30.04 62.08 -33.66
C LEU A 784 -31.55 62.38 -33.72
N VAL A 785 -32.12 62.79 -32.60
CA VAL A 785 -33.52 63.22 -32.50
C VAL A 785 -33.63 64.73 -32.69
N LYS A 786 -32.65 65.48 -32.17
CA LYS A 786 -32.57 66.93 -32.28
C LYS A 786 -31.35 67.38 -33.05
N LEU A 787 -31.52 68.42 -33.86
CA LEU A 787 -30.50 69.01 -34.72
C LEU A 787 -30.21 70.46 -34.34
N PRO A 788 -28.98 70.93 -34.62
CA PRO A 788 -28.61 72.30 -34.32
C PRO A 788 -29.31 73.27 -35.27
N VAL A 789 -29.85 74.34 -34.72
CA VAL A 789 -30.43 75.47 -35.45
C VAL A 789 -29.73 76.76 -35.05
N ASN A 790 -29.65 77.70 -36.00
CA ASN A 790 -29.00 78.98 -35.77
C ASN A 790 -29.94 79.91 -35.00
N SER A 791 -29.57 80.33 -33.79
CA SER A 791 -30.32 81.36 -33.08
C SER A 791 -29.76 82.75 -33.39
N SER A 792 -30.50 83.80 -33.08
CA SER A 792 -30.02 85.19 -33.21
C SER A 792 -28.97 85.57 -32.15
N SER A 793 -28.65 84.68 -31.21
CA SER A 793 -27.51 84.80 -30.30
C SER A 793 -26.35 83.87 -30.74
N ASP A 794 -25.15 84.07 -30.20
CA ASP A 794 -23.98 83.19 -30.42
C ASP A 794 -24.17 81.73 -29.92
N GLU A 795 -25.39 81.34 -29.57
CA GLU A 795 -25.76 80.06 -28.97
C GLU A 795 -26.46 79.15 -29.98
N ILE A 796 -26.10 77.86 -29.97
CA ILE A 796 -26.74 76.85 -30.82
C ILE A 796 -27.83 76.15 -30.01
N LEU A 797 -29.05 76.16 -30.55
CA LEU A 797 -30.19 75.45 -29.99
C LEU A 797 -30.36 74.10 -30.69
N LEU A 798 -30.81 73.08 -29.95
CA LEU A 798 -31.13 71.77 -30.51
C LEU A 798 -32.65 71.62 -30.58
N LEU A 799 -33.20 71.57 -31.80
CA LEU A 799 -34.64 71.39 -32.06
C LEU A 799 -34.93 70.05 -32.71
N ASN A 800 -36.15 69.54 -32.59
CA ASN A 800 -36.55 68.25 -33.16
C ASN A 800 -36.29 68.23 -34.66
N LYS A 801 -35.66 67.16 -35.16
CA LYS A 801 -35.33 66.98 -36.58
C LYS A 801 -36.54 67.21 -37.50
N SER A 802 -37.75 66.86 -37.05
CA SER A 802 -39.00 67.02 -37.81
C SER A 802 -39.42 68.47 -38.04
N ASP A 803 -38.95 69.40 -37.21
CA ASP A 803 -39.33 70.83 -37.22
C ASP A 803 -38.20 71.74 -37.73
N VAL A 804 -37.14 71.13 -38.25
CA VAL A 804 -35.99 71.84 -38.82
C VAL A 804 -35.93 71.55 -40.32
N PHE A 805 -35.68 72.59 -41.11
CA PHE A 805 -35.78 72.55 -42.55
C PHE A 805 -34.48 72.97 -43.25
N LEU A 806 -34.28 72.46 -44.46
CA LEU A 806 -33.29 72.95 -45.42
C LEU A 806 -33.91 74.09 -46.23
N ALA A 807 -33.23 75.23 -46.28
CA ALA A 807 -33.67 76.39 -47.05
C ALA A 807 -33.25 76.26 -48.53
N ASP A 808 -34.06 75.58 -49.33
CA ASP A 808 -33.89 75.45 -50.78
C ASP A 808 -34.57 76.57 -51.57
N ASP A 809 -35.63 77.16 -51.02
CA ASP A 809 -36.27 78.39 -51.51
C ASP A 809 -35.95 79.57 -50.58
N LEU A 810 -35.22 80.57 -51.11
CA LEU A 810 -34.79 81.74 -50.34
C LEU A 810 -35.92 82.73 -50.04
N LEU A 811 -36.94 82.82 -50.89
CA LEU A 811 -38.10 83.68 -50.64
C LEU A 811 -38.95 83.10 -49.50
N LEU A 812 -39.20 81.78 -49.53
CA LEU A 812 -39.87 81.09 -48.42
C LEU A 812 -39.02 81.14 -47.14
N LYS A 813 -37.70 80.97 -47.26
CA LYS A 813 -36.79 81.13 -46.12
C LYS A 813 -36.97 82.48 -45.45
N ASP A 814 -36.86 83.57 -46.22
CA ASP A 814 -36.94 84.93 -45.68
C ASP A 814 -38.33 85.22 -45.08
N LEU A 815 -39.41 84.74 -45.70
CA LEU A 815 -40.78 84.88 -45.21
C LEU A 815 -40.99 84.20 -43.85
N PHE A 816 -40.57 82.94 -43.72
CA PHE A 816 -40.74 82.17 -42.48
C PHE A 816 -39.74 82.60 -41.40
N GLU A 817 -38.53 83.02 -41.76
CA GLU A 817 -37.52 83.51 -40.81
C GLU A 817 -37.93 84.85 -40.17
N GLN A 818 -38.61 85.73 -40.92
CA GLN A 818 -39.13 87.00 -40.39
C GLN A 818 -40.38 86.82 -39.52
N SER A 819 -41.19 85.80 -39.81
CA SER A 819 -42.50 85.60 -39.17
C SER A 819 -42.46 84.65 -37.97
N SER A 820 -41.47 83.74 -37.92
CA SER A 820 -41.37 82.73 -36.88
C SER A 820 -40.68 83.27 -35.61
N PRO A 821 -41.22 83.01 -34.41
CA PRO A 821 -40.55 83.33 -33.15
C PRO A 821 -39.36 82.39 -32.84
N HIS A 822 -39.21 81.30 -33.59
CA HIS A 822 -38.20 80.27 -33.38
C HIS A 822 -37.39 79.98 -34.65
N PRO A 823 -36.09 79.64 -34.53
CA PRO A 823 -35.31 79.24 -35.69
C PRO A 823 -35.85 77.96 -36.33
N LEU A 824 -36.05 78.00 -37.66
CA LEU A 824 -36.61 76.88 -38.42
C LEU A 824 -35.58 76.16 -39.29
N PHE A 825 -34.39 76.75 -39.48
CA PHE A 825 -33.41 76.25 -40.43
C PHE A 825 -32.20 75.65 -39.74
N VAL A 826 -31.65 74.58 -40.34
CA VAL A 826 -30.45 73.91 -39.83
C VAL A 826 -29.29 74.89 -39.67
N TRP A 827 -28.49 74.67 -38.64
CA TRP A 827 -27.28 75.42 -38.37
C TRP A 827 -26.13 75.04 -39.32
N TYR A 828 -25.36 76.06 -39.72
CA TYR A 828 -24.11 75.92 -40.45
C TYR A 828 -23.02 76.77 -39.76
N PRO A 829 -21.75 76.33 -39.77
CA PRO A 829 -20.66 77.16 -39.29
C PRO A 829 -20.53 78.42 -40.15
N GLN A 830 -20.46 79.59 -39.51
CA GLN A 830 -20.24 80.88 -40.15
C GLN A 830 -18.96 81.53 -39.58
N PRO A 831 -17.91 81.75 -40.39
CA PRO A 831 -17.76 81.35 -41.80
C PRO A 831 -17.64 79.82 -41.97
N SER A 832 -17.88 79.33 -43.19
CA SER A 832 -17.69 77.91 -43.52
C SER A 832 -16.24 77.48 -43.26
N LEU A 833 -16.05 76.36 -42.58
CA LEU A 833 -14.72 75.84 -42.26
C LEU A 833 -14.26 74.87 -43.36
N PRO A 834 -12.95 74.84 -43.75
CA PRO A 834 -12.45 73.87 -44.71
C PRO A 834 -12.67 72.40 -44.28
N ALA A 835 -12.59 72.15 -42.97
CA ALA A 835 -12.81 70.83 -42.39
C ALA A 835 -14.30 70.44 -42.29
N LEU A 836 -15.21 71.40 -42.49
CA LEU A 836 -16.65 71.21 -42.44
C LEU A 836 -17.33 72.07 -43.51
N PRO A 837 -17.18 71.71 -44.81
CA PRO A 837 -17.78 72.48 -45.89
C PRO A 837 -19.30 72.48 -45.76
N ARG A 838 -19.93 73.64 -46.01
CA ARG A 838 -21.39 73.80 -45.98
C ARG A 838 -22.11 72.78 -46.88
N THR A 839 -21.53 72.46 -48.04
CA THR A 839 -22.08 71.46 -48.98
C THR A 839 -22.10 70.05 -48.41
N THR A 840 -21.04 69.65 -47.70
CA THR A 840 -20.97 68.36 -47.02
C THR A 840 -22.02 68.27 -45.90
N LEU A 841 -22.17 69.33 -45.10
CA LEU A 841 -23.22 69.37 -44.07
C LEU A 841 -24.62 69.30 -44.65
N LEU A 842 -24.88 69.98 -45.77
CA LEU A 842 -26.17 69.93 -46.43
C LEU A 842 -26.52 68.52 -46.91
N ASP A 843 -25.56 67.82 -47.52
CA ASP A 843 -25.71 66.41 -47.92
C ASP A 843 -25.96 65.50 -46.71
N ILE A 844 -25.23 65.72 -45.61
CA ILE A 844 -25.41 64.98 -44.35
C ILE A 844 -26.82 65.21 -43.80
N TYR A 845 -27.27 66.46 -43.65
CA TYR A 845 -28.61 66.78 -43.15
C TYR A 845 -29.70 66.16 -44.03
N LYS A 846 -29.54 66.21 -45.35
CA LYS A 846 -30.46 65.57 -46.28
C LYS A 846 -30.53 64.05 -46.06
N LYS A 847 -29.38 63.37 -45.94
CA LYS A 847 -29.29 61.91 -45.75
C LYS A 847 -29.83 61.44 -44.40
N ILE A 848 -29.67 62.22 -43.33
CA ILE A 848 -30.25 61.88 -42.02
C ILE A 848 -31.76 62.20 -41.92
N GLY A 849 -32.38 62.70 -43.00
CA GLY A 849 -33.82 62.87 -43.13
C GLY A 849 -34.38 64.25 -42.79
N VAL A 850 -33.62 65.33 -42.97
CA VAL A 850 -34.12 66.71 -42.87
C VAL A 850 -34.86 67.10 -44.15
N ARG A 851 -36.07 67.64 -44.02
CA ARG A 851 -36.94 68.05 -45.15
C ARG A 851 -36.54 69.42 -45.71
N THR A 852 -36.86 69.68 -46.98
CA THR A 852 -36.71 71.03 -47.56
C THR A 852 -37.93 71.92 -47.26
N ILE A 853 -37.75 73.24 -47.30
CA ILE A 853 -38.83 74.19 -47.00
C ILE A 853 -39.86 74.20 -48.13
N SER A 854 -39.44 74.13 -49.39
CA SER A 854 -40.35 74.15 -50.54
C SER A 854 -41.31 72.95 -50.56
N GLU A 855 -40.84 71.76 -50.17
CA GLU A 855 -41.65 70.53 -50.08
C GLU A 855 -42.57 70.51 -48.85
N SER A 856 -42.26 71.34 -47.84
CA SER A 856 -42.98 71.34 -46.56
C SER A 856 -44.09 72.39 -46.51
N VAL A 857 -44.12 73.36 -47.43
CA VAL A 857 -45.06 74.48 -47.44
C VAL A 857 -46.23 74.21 -48.39
N GLN A 858 -47.45 74.54 -47.94
CA GLN A 858 -48.66 74.52 -48.77
C GLN A 858 -49.04 75.95 -49.19
N LYS A 859 -49.16 76.19 -50.51
CA LYS A 859 -49.56 77.49 -51.09
C LYS A 859 -51.09 77.55 -51.27
N GLU A 860 -51.71 78.60 -50.77
CA GLU A 860 -53.15 78.85 -50.87
C GLU A 860 -53.41 80.27 -51.42
N GLU A 861 -54.17 80.37 -52.51
CA GLU A 861 -54.57 81.65 -53.09
C GLU A 861 -55.81 82.21 -52.39
N LEU A 862 -55.75 83.46 -51.93
CA LEU A 862 -56.85 84.08 -51.20
C LEU A 862 -57.90 84.67 -52.17
N PRO A 863 -59.20 84.63 -51.83
CA PRO A 863 -60.25 85.25 -52.64
C PRO A 863 -60.08 86.77 -52.72
N LEU A 864 -60.44 87.37 -53.85
CA LEU A 864 -60.46 88.83 -54.08
C LEU A 864 -61.83 89.39 -53.64
N GLU A 865 -61.85 90.42 -52.79
CA GLU A 865 -63.07 91.03 -52.24
C GLU A 865 -63.48 92.27 -53.05
N PHE A 866 -64.24 92.13 -54.13
CA PHE A 866 -64.49 93.27 -55.03
C PHE A 866 -65.58 94.25 -54.55
N GLY A 867 -65.21 95.52 -54.34
CA GLY A 867 -66.12 96.67 -54.35
C GLY A 867 -66.22 97.33 -55.74
N ILE A 868 -67.44 97.57 -56.23
CA ILE A 868 -67.74 98.04 -57.61
C ILE A 868 -67.04 99.38 -57.97
N GLU A 869 -66.63 100.18 -56.98
CA GLU A 869 -66.02 101.51 -57.19
C GLU A 869 -64.49 101.50 -57.34
N GLN A 870 -63.80 100.37 -57.16
CA GLN A 870 -62.32 100.32 -57.06
C GLN A 870 -61.62 99.61 -58.22
N GLN A 871 -62.36 99.24 -59.26
CA GLN A 871 -61.82 98.56 -60.43
C GLN A 871 -61.66 99.51 -61.60
N ARG A 872 -60.48 99.53 -62.22
CA ARG A 872 -60.24 100.23 -63.48
C ARG A 872 -59.92 99.21 -64.56
N VAL A 873 -60.80 99.09 -65.56
CA VAL A 873 -60.50 98.33 -66.77
C VAL A 873 -59.47 99.13 -67.60
N ILE A 874 -58.34 98.50 -67.90
CA ILE A 874 -57.24 99.10 -68.67
C ILE A 874 -57.20 98.45 -70.06
N PRO A 875 -56.79 99.17 -71.12
CA PRO A 875 -56.57 98.57 -72.42
C PRO A 875 -55.64 97.35 -72.33
N ARG A 876 -56.12 96.20 -72.81
CA ARG A 876 -55.40 94.91 -72.83
C ARG A 876 -54.00 95.07 -73.43
N ASP A 877 -53.89 95.82 -74.53
CA ASP A 877 -52.65 96.02 -75.28
C ASP A 877 -51.55 96.72 -74.47
N GLY A 878 -51.88 97.35 -73.34
CA GLY A 878 -50.90 97.95 -72.43
C GLY A 878 -50.03 96.94 -71.67
N LEU A 879 -50.49 95.69 -71.51
CA LEU A 879 -49.73 94.61 -70.85
C LEU A 879 -49.65 93.34 -71.70
N ILE A 880 -50.69 93.06 -72.48
CA ILE A 880 -50.80 91.90 -73.37
C ILE A 880 -50.86 92.43 -74.81
N GLY A 881 -49.70 92.89 -75.28
CA GLY A 881 -49.51 93.40 -76.64
C GLY A 881 -49.03 92.33 -77.62
N LYS A 882 -49.01 92.68 -78.91
CA LYS A 882 -48.50 91.84 -80.01
C LYS A 882 -47.11 91.24 -79.74
N PRO A 883 -46.12 91.97 -79.19
CA PRO A 883 -44.78 91.40 -78.96
C PRO A 883 -44.77 90.28 -77.91
N LEU A 884 -45.60 90.36 -76.87
CA LEU A 884 -45.74 89.28 -75.87
C LEU A 884 -46.33 88.01 -76.50
N LEU A 885 -47.40 88.15 -77.28
CA LEU A 885 -48.03 87.00 -77.92
C LEU A 885 -47.13 86.38 -79.00
N LYS A 886 -46.38 87.21 -79.75
CA LYS A 886 -45.34 86.75 -80.68
C LYS A 886 -44.24 85.95 -79.96
N LEU A 887 -43.78 86.42 -78.81
CA LEU A 887 -42.82 85.71 -77.97
C LEU A 887 -43.37 84.36 -77.49
N ILE A 888 -44.61 84.33 -76.99
CA ILE A 888 -45.25 83.10 -76.50
C ILE A 888 -45.44 82.11 -77.66
N LEU A 889 -45.99 82.53 -78.79
CA LEU A 889 -46.19 81.67 -79.96
C LEU A 889 -44.85 81.12 -80.48
N GLY A 890 -43.80 81.95 -80.51
CA GLY A 890 -42.48 81.49 -80.92
C GLY A 890 -41.87 80.48 -79.96
N PHE A 891 -42.19 80.57 -78.66
CA PHE A 891 -41.79 79.58 -77.67
C PHE A 891 -42.58 78.27 -77.83
N LEU A 892 -43.89 78.35 -78.01
CA LEU A 892 -44.77 77.19 -78.22
C LEU A 892 -44.53 76.49 -79.58
N ALA A 893 -43.98 77.21 -80.55
CA ALA A 893 -43.58 76.69 -81.85
C ALA A 893 -42.26 75.90 -81.82
N ASP A 894 -41.56 75.86 -80.68
CA ASP A 894 -40.37 75.02 -80.52
C ASP A 894 -40.73 73.53 -80.73
N PRO A 895 -39.97 72.78 -81.56
CA PRO A 895 -40.22 71.36 -81.82
C PRO A 895 -40.35 70.48 -80.56
N ALA A 896 -39.80 70.90 -79.42
CA ALA A 896 -39.94 70.22 -78.14
C ALA A 896 -41.41 70.10 -77.67
N PHE A 897 -42.26 71.09 -77.99
CA PHE A 897 -43.66 71.12 -77.55
C PHE A 897 -44.59 70.27 -78.44
N LYS A 898 -44.21 70.00 -79.69
CA LYS A 898 -45.04 69.27 -80.68
C LYS A 898 -46.48 69.80 -80.77
N MET A 899 -46.65 71.12 -80.68
CA MET A 899 -47.96 71.77 -80.74
C MET A 899 -48.29 72.20 -82.17
N GLU A 900 -49.42 71.74 -82.70
CA GLU A 900 -50.00 72.20 -83.97
C GLU A 900 -50.49 73.65 -83.86
N ALA A 901 -50.65 74.34 -85.00
CA ALA A 901 -51.02 75.76 -85.05
C ALA A 901 -52.30 76.07 -84.27
N GLU A 902 -53.35 75.24 -84.41
CA GLU A 902 -54.61 75.41 -83.66
C GLU A 902 -54.40 75.42 -82.14
N ARG A 903 -53.59 74.49 -81.61
CA ARG A 903 -53.30 74.42 -80.17
C ARG A 903 -52.45 75.58 -79.68
N ARG A 904 -51.50 76.05 -80.49
CA ARG A 904 -50.71 77.25 -80.15
C ARG A 904 -51.61 78.48 -80.09
N HIS A 905 -52.52 78.61 -81.06
CA HIS A 905 -53.51 79.68 -81.09
C HIS A 905 -54.45 79.60 -79.88
N GLU A 906 -54.97 78.42 -79.52
CA GLU A 906 -55.79 78.20 -78.31
C GLU A 906 -55.08 78.65 -77.03
N ALA A 907 -53.80 78.32 -76.88
CA ALA A 907 -53.01 78.67 -75.71
C ALA A 907 -52.87 80.20 -75.51
N VAL A 908 -52.81 80.97 -76.59
CA VAL A 908 -52.79 82.45 -76.54
C VAL A 908 -54.16 83.10 -76.69
N GLN A 909 -55.16 82.36 -77.20
CA GLN A 909 -56.54 82.83 -77.34
C GLN A 909 -57.10 83.27 -75.99
N GLY A 910 -56.78 82.49 -74.95
CA GLY A 910 -57.14 82.80 -73.57
C GLY A 910 -56.59 84.14 -73.08
N LEU A 911 -55.47 84.64 -73.63
CA LEU A 911 -54.90 85.96 -73.33
C LEU A 911 -55.56 87.08 -74.14
N LEU A 912 -55.92 86.80 -75.40
CA LEU A 912 -56.63 87.74 -76.28
C LEU A 912 -58.04 88.06 -75.78
N SER A 913 -58.70 87.11 -75.11
CA SER A 913 -60.04 87.26 -74.54
C SER A 913 -60.09 87.87 -73.13
N LEU A 914 -58.95 88.25 -72.53
CA LEU A 914 -58.93 88.73 -71.15
C LEU A 914 -59.41 90.16 -71.00
N THR A 915 -60.14 90.39 -69.92
CA THR A 915 -60.34 91.74 -69.37
C THR A 915 -59.23 92.03 -68.37
N VAL A 916 -58.40 93.05 -68.65
CA VAL A 916 -57.34 93.49 -67.74
C VAL A 916 -57.92 94.48 -66.73
N VAL A 917 -57.91 94.10 -65.46
CA VAL A 917 -58.48 94.86 -64.35
C VAL A 917 -57.36 95.30 -63.42
N GLU A 918 -57.14 96.62 -63.34
CA GLU A 918 -56.27 97.20 -62.31
C GLU A 918 -57.04 97.35 -61.00
N THR A 919 -56.49 96.81 -59.92
CA THR A 919 -57.05 96.86 -58.56
C THR A 919 -56.10 97.58 -57.60
N THR A 920 -56.69 98.36 -56.68
CA THR A 920 -55.96 98.95 -55.54
C THR A 920 -55.81 97.97 -54.37
N GLU A 921 -56.53 96.85 -54.37
CA GLU A 921 -56.44 95.84 -53.30
C GLU A 921 -55.23 94.91 -53.46
N PRO A 922 -54.60 94.48 -52.34
CA PRO A 922 -53.47 93.55 -52.34
C PRO A 922 -53.87 92.14 -52.78
N ILE A 923 -53.23 91.67 -53.86
CA ILE A 923 -53.35 90.29 -54.33
C ILE A 923 -52.40 89.43 -53.47
N ASN A 924 -52.95 88.79 -52.43
CA ASN A 924 -52.17 88.04 -51.47
C ASN A 924 -52.29 86.52 -51.66
N VAL A 925 -51.20 85.82 -51.38
CA VAL A 925 -51.11 84.36 -51.28
C VAL A 925 -50.67 84.00 -49.87
N SER A 926 -51.23 82.92 -49.34
CA SER A 926 -50.88 82.39 -48.03
C SER A 926 -50.01 81.13 -48.17
N TYR A 927 -48.98 81.02 -47.34
CA TYR A 927 -48.09 79.87 -47.22
C TYR A 927 -48.25 79.26 -45.84
N ASN A 928 -48.62 77.98 -45.81
CA ASN A 928 -48.87 77.21 -44.59
C ASN A 928 -47.75 76.18 -44.36
N LEU A 929 -47.04 76.26 -43.25
CA LEU A 929 -46.00 75.31 -42.84
C LEU A 929 -46.45 74.51 -41.60
N PRO A 930 -46.83 73.23 -41.75
CA PRO A 930 -47.20 72.37 -40.62
C PRO A 930 -45.97 71.88 -39.85
N LEU A 931 -45.96 72.12 -38.54
CA LEU A 931 -44.96 71.64 -37.59
C LEU A 931 -45.41 70.35 -36.89
N SER A 932 -44.47 69.57 -36.35
CA SER A 932 -44.75 68.30 -35.66
C SER A 932 -45.48 68.48 -34.32
N SER A 933 -45.50 69.69 -33.77
CA SER A 933 -46.32 70.08 -32.62
C SER A 933 -47.83 70.11 -32.92
N GLY A 934 -48.22 70.07 -34.19
CA GLY A 934 -49.58 70.32 -34.67
C GLY A 934 -49.87 71.80 -34.95
N GLU A 935 -48.93 72.70 -34.67
CA GLU A 935 -49.00 74.11 -35.06
C GLU A 935 -48.77 74.28 -36.57
N VAL A 936 -49.49 75.20 -37.21
CA VAL A 936 -49.29 75.56 -38.62
C VAL A 936 -48.87 77.02 -38.67
N LEU A 937 -47.63 77.27 -39.11
CA LEU A 937 -47.16 78.63 -39.33
C LEU A 937 -47.74 79.14 -40.65
N ASN A 938 -48.54 80.20 -40.58
CA ASN A 938 -49.16 80.85 -41.73
C ASN A 938 -48.44 82.18 -42.01
N VAL A 939 -47.96 82.36 -43.24
CA VAL A 939 -47.36 83.62 -43.70
C VAL A 939 -48.07 84.09 -44.97
N LYS A 940 -48.32 85.39 -45.09
CA LYS A 940 -48.94 86.00 -46.28
C LYS A 940 -47.90 86.77 -47.09
N ALA A 941 -47.96 86.65 -48.41
CA ALA A 941 -47.12 87.39 -49.34
C ALA A 941 -47.96 88.01 -50.47
N SER A 942 -47.62 89.23 -50.89
CA SER A 942 -48.25 89.87 -52.05
C SER A 942 -47.65 89.30 -53.35
N ARG A 943 -48.52 88.91 -54.29
CA ARG A 943 -48.16 88.43 -55.64
C ARG A 943 -48.45 89.46 -56.73
N MET A 944 -49.05 90.61 -56.41
CA MET A 944 -49.36 91.75 -57.30
C MET A 944 -50.21 91.48 -58.56
N ILE A 945 -50.30 90.23 -59.02
CA ILE A 945 -50.89 89.82 -60.28
C ILE A 945 -51.58 88.47 -60.06
N ARG A 946 -52.75 88.29 -60.64
CA ARG A 946 -53.49 87.03 -60.67
C ARG A 946 -54.25 86.90 -61.97
N TRP A 947 -54.16 85.74 -62.60
CA TRP A 947 -55.01 85.37 -63.71
C TRP A 947 -56.11 84.45 -63.21
N ASP A 948 -57.35 84.95 -63.23
CA ASP A 948 -58.54 84.15 -62.95
C ASP A 948 -59.13 83.64 -64.27
N LYS A 949 -59.00 82.34 -64.51
CA LYS A 949 -59.49 81.69 -65.74
C LYS A 949 -61.02 81.61 -65.78
N GLU A 950 -61.68 81.49 -64.64
CA GLU A 950 -63.15 81.36 -64.58
C GLU A 950 -63.81 82.70 -64.93
N MET A 951 -63.26 83.80 -64.42
CA MET A 951 -63.75 85.15 -64.72
C MET A 951 -63.22 85.71 -66.05
N CYS A 952 -62.32 85.00 -66.75
CA CYS A 952 -61.57 85.52 -67.89
C CYS A 952 -60.94 86.90 -67.61
N ALA A 953 -60.46 87.08 -66.37
CA ALA A 953 -59.99 88.36 -65.86
C ALA A 953 -58.51 88.28 -65.46
N PHE A 954 -57.75 89.28 -65.85
CA PHE A 954 -56.37 89.45 -65.44
C PHE A 954 -56.29 90.59 -64.42
N PHE A 955 -56.18 90.24 -63.15
CA PHE A 955 -56.06 91.20 -62.06
C PHE A 955 -54.62 91.60 -61.89
N THR A 956 -54.38 92.90 -61.88
CA THR A 956 -53.05 93.46 -61.70
C THR A 956 -53.11 94.65 -60.76
N GLN A 957 -52.11 94.80 -59.91
CA GLN A 957 -51.94 96.02 -59.14
C GLN A 957 -51.22 97.07 -59.97
N LYS A 958 -51.51 98.34 -59.70
CA LYS A 958 -50.78 99.44 -60.33
C LYS A 958 -49.29 99.31 -60.03
N MET A 959 -48.47 99.18 -61.06
CA MET A 959 -47.02 99.05 -60.91
C MET A 959 -46.45 100.35 -60.32
N ASP A 960 -45.84 100.25 -59.14
CA ASP A 960 -45.17 101.38 -58.50
C ASP A 960 -43.79 101.61 -59.12
N ARG A 961 -43.74 102.48 -60.14
CA ARG A 961 -42.48 102.86 -60.81
C ARG A 961 -41.52 103.67 -59.93
N SER A 962 -41.93 104.10 -58.73
CA SER A 962 -41.06 104.86 -57.83
C SER A 962 -40.00 103.97 -57.13
N GLY A 963 -40.23 102.66 -57.07
CA GLY A 963 -39.31 101.68 -56.46
C GLY A 963 -38.09 101.28 -57.31
N GLY A 964 -37.85 101.96 -58.44
CA GLY A 964 -36.72 101.70 -59.34
C GLY A 964 -36.74 100.30 -59.96
N GLN A 965 -35.59 99.81 -60.46
CA GLN A 965 -35.47 98.52 -61.15
C GLN A 965 -35.91 97.32 -60.29
N LYS A 966 -35.78 97.38 -58.96
CA LYS A 966 -36.24 96.33 -58.05
C LYS A 966 -37.74 96.07 -58.23
N SER A 967 -38.54 97.14 -58.16
CA SER A 967 -40.01 97.05 -58.30
C SER A 967 -40.44 96.53 -59.68
N VAL A 968 -39.71 96.91 -60.73
CA VAL A 968 -39.95 96.43 -62.10
C VAL A 968 -39.64 94.94 -62.22
N ILE A 969 -38.51 94.48 -61.69
CA ILE A 969 -38.14 93.05 -61.72
C ILE A 969 -39.10 92.22 -60.88
N GLU A 970 -39.51 92.70 -59.71
CA GLU A 970 -40.48 92.02 -58.84
C GLU A 970 -41.83 91.87 -59.54
N PHE A 971 -42.36 92.96 -60.10
CA PHE A 971 -43.61 92.94 -60.87
C PHE A 971 -43.50 92.04 -62.11
N ALA A 972 -42.41 92.15 -62.88
CA ALA A 972 -42.15 91.31 -64.05
C ALA A 972 -42.03 89.82 -63.69
N THR A 973 -41.47 89.50 -62.51
CA THR A 973 -41.38 88.12 -62.01
C THR A 973 -42.78 87.57 -61.79
N TYR A 974 -43.64 88.27 -61.07
CA TYR A 974 -45.02 87.83 -60.87
C TYR A 974 -45.83 87.81 -62.16
N PHE A 975 -45.65 88.80 -63.04
CA PHE A 975 -46.35 88.88 -64.32
C PHE A 975 -46.02 87.67 -65.18
N SER A 976 -44.73 87.40 -65.34
CA SER A 976 -44.25 86.29 -66.14
C SER A 976 -44.62 84.93 -65.55
N GLU A 977 -44.55 84.75 -64.23
CA GLU A 977 -44.95 83.51 -63.56
C GLU A 977 -46.44 83.22 -63.78
N VAL A 978 -47.29 84.23 -63.62
CA VAL A 978 -48.74 84.08 -63.80
C VAL A 978 -49.10 83.81 -65.26
N ILE A 979 -48.52 84.55 -66.21
CA ILE A 979 -48.78 84.34 -67.64
C ILE A 979 -48.28 82.97 -68.09
N SER A 980 -47.03 82.62 -67.75
CA SER A 980 -46.46 81.32 -68.14
C SER A 980 -47.21 80.16 -67.51
N SER A 981 -47.59 80.24 -66.23
CA SER A 981 -48.41 79.21 -65.55
C SER A 981 -49.80 79.09 -66.16
N GLY A 982 -50.40 80.20 -66.58
CA GLY A 982 -51.72 80.17 -67.18
C GLY A 982 -51.71 79.64 -68.62
N VAL A 983 -50.69 79.99 -69.42
CA VAL A 983 -50.51 79.50 -70.80
C VAL A 983 -50.11 78.02 -70.82
N LEU A 984 -49.16 77.62 -69.99
CA LEU A 984 -48.60 76.26 -69.93
C LEU A 984 -49.21 75.42 -68.80
N TRP A 985 -50.47 75.64 -68.47
CA TRP A 985 -51.12 74.98 -67.34
C TRP A 985 -51.15 73.44 -67.44
N GLU A 986 -51.10 72.87 -68.66
CA GLU A 986 -50.97 71.43 -68.90
C GLU A 986 -49.51 70.93 -68.91
N ASN A 987 -48.53 71.84 -69.08
CA ASN A 987 -47.10 71.53 -69.26
C ASN A 987 -46.25 72.30 -68.25
N THR A 988 -46.40 71.95 -66.97
CA THR A 988 -45.82 72.68 -65.85
C THR A 988 -44.30 72.74 -65.86
N ASP A 989 -43.63 71.73 -66.44
CA ASP A 989 -42.16 71.62 -66.46
C ASP A 989 -41.49 72.74 -67.27
N HIS A 990 -42.22 73.36 -68.20
CA HIS A 990 -41.70 74.42 -69.06
C HIS A 990 -42.08 75.84 -68.60
N ILE A 991 -42.88 75.96 -67.54
CA ILE A 991 -43.28 77.24 -66.94
C ILE A 991 -42.07 78.11 -66.60
N PRO A 992 -41.02 77.62 -65.89
CA PRO A 992 -39.89 78.48 -65.51
C PRO A 992 -39.13 79.05 -66.72
N ALA A 993 -39.00 78.26 -67.79
CA ALA A 993 -38.31 78.68 -69.00
C ALA A 993 -39.10 79.79 -69.72
N LEU A 994 -40.42 79.63 -69.88
CA LEU A 994 -41.27 80.67 -70.48
C LEU A 994 -41.35 81.91 -69.58
N SER A 995 -41.44 81.72 -68.26
CA SER A 995 -41.48 82.81 -67.28
C SER A 995 -40.25 83.70 -67.40
N GLU A 996 -39.04 83.15 -67.40
CA GLU A 996 -37.82 83.96 -67.53
C GLU A 996 -37.74 84.69 -68.88
N MET A 997 -38.27 84.09 -69.95
CA MET A 997 -38.34 84.75 -71.25
C MET A 997 -39.31 85.95 -71.25
N ILE A 998 -40.52 85.75 -70.72
CA ILE A 998 -41.53 86.82 -70.61
C ILE A 998 -41.02 87.92 -69.68
N LYS A 999 -40.36 87.57 -68.57
CA LYS A 999 -39.80 88.51 -67.61
C LYS A 999 -38.78 89.45 -68.26
N LEU A 1000 -37.84 88.90 -69.04
CA LEU A 1000 -36.85 89.72 -69.72
C LEU A 1000 -37.51 90.62 -70.77
N ALA A 1001 -38.45 90.08 -71.55
CA ALA A 1001 -39.20 90.86 -72.54
C ALA A 1001 -40.02 91.99 -71.88
N PHE A 1002 -40.60 91.74 -70.71
CA PHE A 1002 -41.30 92.75 -69.92
C PHE A 1002 -40.37 93.87 -69.46
N VAL A 1003 -39.17 93.53 -68.96
CA VAL A 1003 -38.17 94.52 -68.54
C VAL A 1003 -37.67 95.36 -69.71
N MET A 1004 -37.75 94.84 -70.94
CA MET A 1004 -37.46 95.55 -72.19
C MET A 1004 -38.67 96.33 -72.74
N ASP A 1005 -39.70 96.57 -71.90
CA ASP A 1005 -40.94 97.24 -72.26
C ASP A 1005 -41.67 96.62 -73.47
N PHE A 1006 -41.41 95.34 -73.76
CA PHE A 1006 -41.91 94.65 -74.95
C PHE A 1006 -41.61 95.36 -76.27
N ASP A 1007 -40.47 96.06 -76.37
CA ASP A 1007 -40.02 96.68 -77.62
C ASP A 1007 -39.92 95.63 -78.74
N GLU A 1008 -40.56 95.90 -79.89
CA GLU A 1008 -40.79 94.88 -80.92
C GLU A 1008 -39.49 94.42 -81.61
N GLU A 1009 -38.58 95.35 -81.92
CA GLU A 1009 -37.27 95.02 -82.50
C GLU A 1009 -36.41 94.24 -81.51
N ALA A 1010 -36.45 94.65 -80.23
CA ALA A 1010 -35.67 94.02 -79.18
C ALA A 1010 -36.21 92.63 -78.81
N VAL A 1011 -37.54 92.43 -78.79
CA VAL A 1011 -38.18 91.12 -78.62
C VAL A 1011 -37.89 90.22 -79.82
N GLU A 1012 -37.91 90.73 -81.05
CA GLU A 1012 -37.59 89.94 -82.23
C GLU A 1012 -36.12 89.48 -82.22
N PHE A 1013 -35.19 90.36 -81.86
CA PHE A 1013 -33.79 89.97 -81.67
C PHE A 1013 -33.65 88.96 -80.52
N TYR A 1014 -34.36 89.15 -79.41
CA TYR A 1014 -34.33 88.23 -78.28
C TYR A 1014 -34.82 86.84 -78.66
N MET A 1015 -35.94 86.74 -79.38
CA MET A 1015 -36.47 85.49 -79.92
C MET A 1015 -35.43 84.80 -80.82
N LYS A 1016 -34.81 85.53 -81.75
CA LYS A 1016 -33.72 84.99 -82.61
C LYS A 1016 -32.54 84.48 -81.78
N SER A 1017 -32.13 85.19 -80.74
CA SER A 1017 -31.04 84.76 -79.84
C SER A 1017 -31.35 83.46 -79.09
N LYS A 1018 -32.65 83.14 -78.93
CA LYS A 1018 -33.16 81.91 -78.34
C LYS A 1018 -33.57 80.86 -79.37
N ASN A 1019 -33.27 81.08 -80.66
CA ASN A 1019 -33.68 80.24 -81.79
C ASN A 1019 -35.20 80.05 -81.91
N LEU A 1020 -35.99 80.99 -81.38
CA LEU A 1020 -37.44 80.97 -81.50
C LEU A 1020 -37.86 81.63 -82.81
N ARG A 1021 -38.88 81.04 -83.45
CA ARG A 1021 -39.51 81.56 -84.65
C ARG A 1021 -41.01 81.28 -84.59
N ILE A 1022 -41.80 82.16 -85.17
CA ILE A 1022 -43.21 81.90 -85.44
C ILE A 1022 -43.38 81.41 -86.88
N PHE A 1023 -44.39 80.59 -87.13
CA PHE A 1023 -44.73 80.13 -88.47
C PHE A 1023 -45.65 81.13 -89.17
N VAL A 1024 -45.88 80.92 -90.47
CA VAL A 1024 -46.67 81.86 -91.29
C VAL A 1024 -48.11 81.94 -90.77
N GLU A 1025 -48.66 80.81 -90.33
CA GLU A 1025 -50.01 80.71 -89.76
C GLU A 1025 -50.14 81.52 -88.45
N ASP A 1026 -49.08 81.52 -87.63
CA ASP A 1026 -49.04 82.28 -86.37
C ASP A 1026 -48.94 83.80 -86.65
N GLU A 1027 -48.19 84.20 -87.68
CA GLU A 1027 -48.06 85.61 -88.11
C GLU A 1027 -49.39 86.12 -88.70
N GLU A 1028 -50.08 85.32 -89.51
CA GLU A 1028 -51.43 85.64 -90.02
C GLU A 1028 -52.44 85.77 -88.86
N PHE A 1029 -52.39 84.84 -87.89
CA PHE A 1029 -53.24 84.90 -86.68
C PHE A 1029 -52.99 86.20 -85.89
N LEU A 1030 -51.73 86.55 -85.61
CA LEU A 1030 -51.39 87.78 -84.89
C LEU A 1030 -51.84 89.03 -85.66
N ASN A 1031 -51.65 89.08 -86.99
CA ASN A 1031 -52.09 90.23 -87.79
C ASN A 1031 -53.62 90.35 -87.89
N SER A 1032 -54.36 89.25 -87.67
CA SER A 1032 -55.84 89.31 -87.61
C SER A 1032 -56.37 89.80 -86.26
N ALA A 1033 -55.58 89.67 -85.19
CA ALA A 1033 -55.98 89.97 -83.82
C ALA A 1033 -55.66 91.41 -83.37
N PHE A 1034 -54.87 92.17 -84.14
CA PHE A 1034 -54.38 93.52 -83.81
C PHE A 1034 -54.61 94.54 -84.92
#